data_AF-A0A517LDJ2-F1
#
_entry.id   AF-A0A517LDJ2-F1
#
_cell.length_a   1.000
_cell.length_b   1.000
_cell.length_c   1.000
_cell.angle_alpha   90.00
_cell.angle_beta   90.00
_cell.angle_gamma   90.00
#
_symmetry.space_group_name_H-M   'P 1'
#
loop_
_entity.id
_entity.type
_entity.pdbx_description
1 polymer ?
#
loop_
_entity_poly.entity_id
_entity_poly.type
_entity_poly.pdbx_seq_one_letter_code
_entity_poly.pdbx_strand_id
1 'polypeptide(L)'
;MDIVERAFRDLENTITPSDSRHFSSTTLQGVRDAAVGIEKDLAARQKFCNIRRLSRLFDGLNHYSKVIEVLCNGTDYLPWIWAPIKLILQLASDYIEAFKTIIDAYSRIAECLPRFDVLDQALSSNPGFQYVLAVFYADVLRFHKEAYRFVTRPNWKIFFDSSWGRFQRRFGGIISDLTRHAELVDTEANAFSISEAHKWRIEARTWRDQSIANIARQDSQESYSQYQSMLSWLDVKQCEQDDIFDCLSEAYCPGTCDWMPRNAIISSWLRHSPEQSYLWLKGKPGAGKSVLCTRIVIFLEKAPDTLLLRYFCSHHYSSSVQWGNILASILHQLLRDKDDLLAFVYTNYILARKSTASATLEGLILKLLPAVSTDLTKTICVRLIFDGLDECNEETQQRVVKFAGSITALNTPRVICKILLCSQDAGKLTKILRKRKSIALEEEKEAISLAIGLYTKQRLEMLRSNEFSDLDITDADIEYTETTIARKADGMFLWARLILDVLASEVFDGQEMRAAVDVIPRELNDFYRRIWNRIEARFELHSLDKIRRMLSWIMFAKRPLKKYELLTVLAFNERSTLERLAPEKIIELCKPLIEERPDFTYGFIHGSVPDFLMSTQSGPVIPEIHARHDQSLACLIYLKSATNVFSPAYSERGRDLRVLKWLHSFHLYATHFWIDHLLAFANLQPSLTLPGSTVLIKAAYELANILSSVDTFIQSEELTVPIITDREDVAGVIKNHGVLYDVVRRELDSRDLAELSSGNSKAGIATCLTELERMLKAYQSIVGRLIHTTSYPGISAGDLAAFKRGHAFSAYTSRFPGCTWATVGFENDTLRYDHEMKHMQKLRCTVPGCGYGLPFASMKALKSHDSTYHAPPPISKVARTAWMKGSCHACKDIMVSCDKNKPRCTRCLSVDSKCFYDPEPDANLQKGVWKSMPRKSVPGQCAASTLPVPKTASSPVLYPDILKSQLLDYYQNHLQQLIGWRADVLPSQRAEFVTDLANSLLLDQASLGETEAVKRSMKFEAERLSQCTSEIEYTSSMHRDIAIYTQTLMGVYPLEHIESSFDSSSHSIFDV
;
A
#
# COMPACT_ATOMS: atom_id res chain seq x y z
N MET A 1 27.32 17.83 -34.43
CA MET A 1 28.08 18.24 -33.23
C MET A 1 27.25 18.15 -31.95
N ASP A 2 26.10 18.81 -31.84
CA ASP A 2 25.28 18.86 -30.61
C ASP A 2 24.94 17.50 -29.95
N ILE A 3 24.75 16.41 -30.73
CA ILE A 3 24.47 15.07 -30.19
C ILE A 3 25.69 14.46 -29.47
N VAL A 4 26.89 14.59 -30.05
CA VAL A 4 28.13 14.02 -29.50
C VAL A 4 28.46 14.73 -28.19
N GLU A 5 28.38 16.06 -28.19
CA GLU A 5 28.62 16.88 -27.01
C GLU A 5 27.61 16.59 -25.89
N ARG A 6 26.30 16.47 -26.21
CA ARG A 6 25.29 16.11 -25.20
C ARG A 6 25.52 14.73 -24.60
N ALA A 7 25.85 13.73 -25.43
CA ALA A 7 26.14 12.38 -24.94
C ALA A 7 27.40 12.33 -24.08
N PHE A 8 28.44 13.06 -24.49
CA PHE A 8 29.66 13.24 -23.71
C PHE A 8 29.36 13.85 -22.34
N ARG A 9 28.70 15.02 -22.30
CA ARG A 9 28.37 15.71 -21.05
C ARG A 9 27.50 14.85 -20.13
N ASP A 10 26.59 14.06 -20.70
CA ASP A 10 25.73 13.15 -19.92
C ASP A 10 26.52 12.03 -19.23
N LEU A 11 27.51 11.45 -19.91
CA LEU A 11 28.40 10.44 -19.31
C LEU A 11 29.40 11.07 -18.34
N GLU A 12 29.98 12.23 -18.69
CA GLU A 12 30.92 12.97 -17.86
C GLU A 12 30.30 13.36 -16.51
N ASN A 13 29.07 13.88 -16.52
CA ASN A 13 28.33 14.20 -15.30
C ASN A 13 27.97 12.96 -14.46
N THR A 14 28.00 11.76 -15.04
CA THR A 14 27.68 10.52 -14.34
C THR A 14 28.91 9.87 -13.70
N ILE A 15 30.09 9.95 -14.33
CA ILE A 15 31.32 9.33 -13.85
C ILE A 15 31.99 10.25 -12.82
N THR A 16 32.45 9.68 -11.70
CA THR A 16 33.10 10.51 -10.68
C THR A 16 34.39 11.14 -11.20
N PRO A 17 34.75 12.38 -10.78
CA PRO A 17 36.00 13.02 -11.19
C PRO A 17 37.27 12.27 -10.80
N SER A 18 37.17 11.28 -9.89
CA SER A 18 38.29 10.39 -9.54
C SER A 18 38.49 9.29 -10.59
N ASP A 19 37.39 8.78 -11.13
CA ASP A 19 37.41 7.65 -12.06
C ASP A 19 37.72 8.09 -13.49
N SER A 20 37.35 9.31 -13.88
CA SER A 20 37.59 9.85 -15.22
C SER A 20 38.97 10.52 -15.41
N ARG A 21 39.78 10.67 -14.35
CA ARG A 21 41.06 11.46 -14.36
C ARG A 21 42.01 11.12 -15.50
N HIS A 22 42.04 9.86 -15.91
CA HIS A 22 42.97 9.36 -16.92
C HIS A 22 42.31 9.07 -18.26
N PHE A 23 41.03 9.41 -18.44
CA PHE A 23 40.29 9.09 -19.66
C PHE A 23 40.89 9.77 -20.88
N SER A 24 41.16 11.08 -20.83
CA SER A 24 41.76 11.82 -21.95
C SER A 24 43.13 11.27 -22.37
N SER A 25 43.90 10.70 -21.44
CA SER A 25 45.21 10.08 -21.71
C SER A 25 45.14 8.58 -22.08
N THR A 26 43.97 7.95 -21.99
CA THR A 26 43.84 6.50 -22.20
C THR A 26 43.80 6.19 -23.69
N THR A 27 44.76 5.40 -24.18
CA THR A 27 44.77 4.89 -25.56
C THR A 27 44.02 3.57 -25.66
N LEU A 28 43.50 3.25 -26.85
CA LEU A 28 42.84 1.97 -27.11
C LEU A 28 43.76 0.76 -26.84
N GLN A 29 45.06 0.89 -27.15
CA GLN A 29 46.06 -0.12 -26.80
C GLN A 29 46.18 -0.29 -25.28
N GLY A 30 46.17 0.81 -24.51
CA GLY A 30 46.16 0.75 -23.06
C GLY A 30 44.92 0.06 -22.47
N VAL A 31 43.78 0.09 -23.16
CA VAL A 31 42.58 -0.69 -22.79
C VAL A 31 42.79 -2.18 -23.06
N ARG A 32 43.40 -2.54 -24.21
CA ARG A 32 43.76 -3.94 -24.53
C ARG A 32 44.70 -4.52 -23.48
N ASP A 33 45.76 -3.78 -23.13
CA ASP A 33 46.76 -4.21 -22.16
C ASP A 33 46.13 -4.39 -20.76
N ALA A 34 45.21 -3.50 -20.38
CA ALA A 34 44.46 -3.62 -19.13
C ALA A 34 43.55 -4.86 -19.12
N ALA A 35 42.86 -5.17 -20.22
CA ALA A 35 42.02 -6.36 -20.32
C ALA A 35 42.85 -7.66 -20.20
N VAL A 36 44.03 -7.71 -20.82
CA VAL A 36 44.98 -8.82 -20.67
C VAL A 36 45.53 -8.92 -19.23
N GLY A 37 45.80 -7.78 -18.59
CA GLY A 37 46.17 -7.74 -17.17
C GLY A 37 45.10 -8.37 -16.28
N ILE A 38 43.84 -7.98 -16.48
CA ILE A 38 42.70 -8.56 -15.75
C ILE A 38 42.59 -10.07 -16.01
N GLU A 39 42.84 -10.55 -17.25
CA GLU A 39 42.84 -11.98 -17.57
C GLU A 39 43.87 -12.75 -16.73
N LYS A 40 45.09 -12.21 -16.62
CA LYS A 40 46.18 -12.81 -15.83
C LYS A 40 45.82 -12.84 -14.34
N ASP A 41 45.27 -11.74 -13.81
CA ASP A 41 44.86 -11.66 -12.41
C ASP A 41 43.71 -12.63 -12.08
N LEU A 42 42.74 -12.74 -12.97
CA LEU A 42 41.63 -13.69 -12.83
C LEU A 42 42.12 -15.15 -12.95
N ALA A 43 43.04 -15.43 -13.88
CA ALA A 43 43.65 -16.75 -14.00
C ALA A 43 44.45 -17.13 -12.74
N ALA A 44 45.19 -16.19 -12.15
CA ALA A 44 45.88 -16.39 -10.87
C ALA A 44 44.90 -16.71 -9.73
N ARG A 45 43.68 -16.18 -9.78
CA ARG A 45 42.58 -16.48 -8.84
C ARG A 45 41.77 -17.74 -9.23
N GLN A 46 42.23 -18.54 -10.19
CA GLN A 46 41.55 -19.73 -10.74
C GLN A 46 40.14 -19.44 -11.31
N LYS A 47 39.95 -18.24 -11.85
CA LYS A 47 38.68 -17.70 -12.30
C LYS A 47 38.73 -17.42 -13.81
N PHE A 48 38.69 -18.47 -14.63
CA PHE A 48 38.88 -18.32 -16.08
C PHE A 48 37.71 -17.61 -16.76
N CYS A 49 38.01 -16.59 -17.58
CA CYS A 49 37.07 -15.88 -18.44
C CYS A 49 37.68 -15.72 -19.83
N ASN A 50 36.89 -15.96 -20.89
CA ASN A 50 37.38 -15.85 -22.27
C ASN A 50 37.41 -14.38 -22.73
N ILE A 51 38.39 -13.61 -22.25
CA ILE A 51 38.55 -12.18 -22.56
C ILE A 51 38.90 -11.96 -24.04
N ARG A 52 39.41 -13.00 -24.73
CA ARG A 52 39.65 -12.97 -26.19
C ARG A 52 38.41 -12.58 -27.01
N ARG A 53 37.20 -12.75 -26.46
CA ARG A 53 35.95 -12.27 -27.09
C ARG A 53 35.94 -10.76 -27.35
N LEU A 54 36.66 -9.96 -26.54
CA LEU A 54 36.77 -8.51 -26.70
C LEU A 54 37.73 -8.08 -27.82
N SER A 55 38.52 -8.98 -28.41
CA SER A 55 39.43 -8.64 -29.52
C SER A 55 38.68 -7.95 -30.67
N ARG A 56 37.56 -8.56 -31.10
CA ARG A 56 36.68 -8.02 -32.14
C ARG A 56 36.12 -6.64 -31.78
N LEU A 57 35.83 -6.39 -30.51
CA LEU A 57 35.38 -5.08 -30.04
C LEU A 57 36.48 -4.05 -30.25
N PHE A 58 37.70 -4.34 -29.77
CA PHE A 58 38.80 -3.41 -29.86
C PHE A 58 39.26 -3.18 -31.30
N ASP A 59 39.18 -4.18 -32.16
CA ASP A 59 39.46 -4.01 -33.59
C ASP A 59 38.37 -3.16 -34.24
N GLY A 60 37.09 -3.44 -33.98
CA GLY A 60 35.97 -2.63 -34.49
C GLY A 60 36.00 -1.18 -34.02
N LEU A 61 36.32 -0.94 -32.74
CA LEU A 61 36.44 0.41 -32.18
C LEU A 61 37.60 1.20 -32.80
N ASN A 62 38.68 0.54 -33.20
CA ASN A 62 39.79 1.18 -33.90
C ASN A 62 39.41 1.68 -35.30
N HIS A 63 38.51 0.99 -35.99
CA HIS A 63 37.99 1.45 -37.28
C HIS A 63 36.96 2.57 -37.06
N TYR A 64 36.02 2.37 -36.13
CA TYR A 64 35.02 3.39 -35.79
C TYR A 64 35.66 4.71 -35.31
N SER A 65 36.75 4.65 -34.53
CA SER A 65 37.42 5.85 -34.01
C SER A 65 37.96 6.74 -35.12
N LYS A 66 38.49 6.18 -36.21
CA LYS A 66 38.99 6.95 -37.36
C LYS A 66 37.87 7.71 -38.06
N VAL A 67 36.70 7.09 -38.18
CA VAL A 67 35.54 7.67 -38.88
C VAL A 67 34.86 8.76 -38.04
N ILE A 68 34.71 8.55 -36.73
CA ILE A 68 34.08 9.52 -35.83
C ILE A 68 35.01 10.70 -35.48
N GLU A 69 36.33 10.56 -35.65
CA GLU A 69 37.32 11.61 -35.36
C GLU A 69 37.03 12.91 -36.14
N VAL A 70 36.48 12.81 -37.35
CA VAL A 70 36.02 13.96 -38.16
C VAL A 70 34.99 14.80 -37.40
N LEU A 71 34.13 14.17 -36.60
CA LEU A 71 33.11 14.84 -35.78
C LEU A 71 33.61 15.29 -34.41
N CYS A 72 34.65 14.63 -33.89
CA CYS A 72 35.32 15.03 -32.65
C CYS A 72 36.24 16.24 -32.87
N ASN A 73 36.81 16.43 -34.07
CA ASN A 73 37.59 17.62 -34.46
C ASN A 73 38.64 18.08 -33.41
N GLY A 74 39.41 17.14 -32.86
CA GLY A 74 40.45 17.41 -31.85
C GLY A 74 39.94 17.67 -30.43
N THR A 75 38.66 17.44 -30.14
CA THR A 75 38.12 17.45 -28.77
C THR A 75 38.43 16.15 -28.01
N ASP A 76 38.33 16.20 -26.69
CA ASP A 76 38.54 15.07 -25.77
C ASP A 76 37.43 14.00 -25.83
N TYR A 77 36.54 14.03 -26.82
CA TYR A 77 35.39 13.11 -26.89
C TYR A 77 35.77 11.69 -27.33
N LEU A 78 36.88 11.54 -28.05
CA LEU A 78 37.28 10.26 -28.65
C LEU A 78 37.63 9.19 -27.60
N PRO A 79 38.45 9.48 -26.57
CA PRO A 79 38.80 8.49 -25.55
C PRO A 79 37.61 7.93 -24.76
N TRP A 80 36.48 8.64 -24.71
CA TRP A 80 35.29 8.24 -23.96
C TRP A 80 34.53 7.06 -24.58
N ILE A 81 34.89 6.66 -25.80
CA ILE A 81 34.36 5.46 -26.45
C ILE A 81 34.97 4.19 -25.82
N TRP A 82 36.25 4.23 -25.40
CA TRP A 82 36.96 3.04 -24.93
C TRP A 82 37.48 3.12 -23.49
N ALA A 83 37.79 4.31 -22.97
CA ALA A 83 38.28 4.46 -21.60
C ALA A 83 37.30 3.92 -20.54
N PRO A 84 35.97 4.13 -20.65
CA PRO A 84 35.00 3.53 -19.73
C PRO A 84 35.04 1.99 -19.72
N ILE A 85 35.36 1.34 -20.84
CA ILE A 85 35.45 -0.12 -20.93
C ILE A 85 36.50 -0.64 -19.94
N LYS A 86 37.68 0.00 -19.91
CA LYS A 86 38.75 -0.34 -18.96
C LYS A 86 38.25 -0.24 -17.52
N LEU A 87 37.63 0.88 -17.16
CA LEU A 87 37.12 1.13 -15.82
C LEU A 87 36.04 0.12 -15.41
N ILE A 88 35.04 -0.10 -16.26
CA ILE A 88 33.93 -1.02 -15.99
C ILE A 88 34.45 -2.45 -15.82
N LEU A 89 35.39 -2.90 -16.66
CA LEU A 89 36.00 -4.22 -16.53
C LEU A 89 36.81 -4.35 -15.23
N GLN A 90 37.56 -3.31 -14.84
CA GLN A 90 38.29 -3.30 -13.58
C GLN A 90 37.35 -3.40 -12.38
N LEU A 91 36.27 -2.61 -12.34
CA LEU A 91 35.28 -2.63 -11.27
C LEU A 91 34.50 -3.95 -11.19
N ALA A 92 34.17 -4.55 -12.34
CA ALA A 92 33.45 -5.81 -12.42
C ALA A 92 34.33 -7.03 -12.13
N SER A 93 35.66 -6.94 -12.28
CA SER A 93 36.60 -8.06 -12.16
C SER A 93 36.52 -8.79 -10.80
N ASP A 94 36.09 -8.10 -9.74
CA ASP A 94 35.92 -8.69 -8.41
C ASP A 94 34.71 -9.63 -8.30
N TYR A 95 33.76 -9.57 -9.25
CA TYR A 95 32.56 -10.38 -9.25
C TYR A 95 32.34 -11.02 -10.63
N ILE A 96 32.69 -12.30 -10.72
CA ILE A 96 32.90 -12.99 -12.00
C ILE A 96 31.65 -13.12 -12.86
N GLU A 97 30.47 -13.29 -12.26
CA GLU A 97 29.25 -13.44 -13.05
C GLU A 97 28.90 -12.12 -13.75
N ALA A 98 28.97 -10.99 -13.05
CA ALA A 98 28.83 -9.67 -13.67
C ALA A 98 29.90 -9.42 -14.75
N PHE A 99 31.14 -9.78 -14.47
CA PHE A 99 32.23 -9.64 -15.42
C PHE A 99 31.95 -10.40 -16.72
N LYS A 100 31.51 -11.66 -16.63
CA LYS A 100 31.12 -12.47 -17.81
C LYS A 100 29.96 -11.83 -18.57
N THR A 101 28.93 -11.35 -17.87
CA THR A 101 27.77 -10.78 -18.56
C THR A 101 28.06 -9.43 -19.20
N ILE A 102 28.91 -8.61 -18.58
CA ILE A 102 29.41 -7.36 -19.19
C ILE A 102 30.24 -7.66 -20.44
N ILE A 103 31.11 -8.68 -20.41
CA ILE A 103 31.84 -9.14 -21.60
C ILE A 103 30.89 -9.61 -22.70
N ASP A 104 29.84 -10.33 -22.35
CA ASP A 104 28.84 -10.78 -23.32
C ASP A 104 28.12 -9.60 -23.97
N ALA A 105 27.72 -8.61 -23.18
CA ALA A 105 27.11 -7.38 -23.66
C ALA A 105 28.04 -6.58 -24.60
N TYR A 106 29.31 -6.43 -24.23
CA TYR A 106 30.32 -5.82 -25.09
C TYR A 106 30.59 -6.62 -26.36
N SER A 107 30.55 -7.95 -26.29
CA SER A 107 30.71 -8.81 -27.46
C SER A 107 29.58 -8.58 -28.48
N ARG A 108 28.36 -8.32 -28.00
CA ARG A 108 27.20 -7.98 -28.86
C ARG A 108 27.33 -6.59 -29.49
N ILE A 109 27.92 -5.62 -28.80
CA ILE A 109 28.28 -4.32 -29.41
C ILE A 109 29.29 -4.55 -30.54
N ALA A 110 30.27 -5.43 -30.32
CA ALA A 110 31.29 -5.73 -31.31
C ALA A 110 30.72 -6.27 -32.63
N GLU A 111 29.57 -6.95 -32.62
CA GLU A 111 28.89 -7.43 -33.83
C GLU A 111 28.37 -6.29 -34.72
N CYS A 112 28.18 -5.08 -34.17
CA CYS A 112 27.72 -3.91 -34.91
C CYS A 112 28.86 -3.16 -35.61
N LEU A 113 30.12 -3.33 -35.19
CA LEU A 113 31.26 -2.49 -35.59
C LEU A 113 31.97 -2.82 -36.92
N PRO A 114 31.99 -4.06 -37.46
CA PRO A 114 32.81 -4.37 -38.65
C PRO A 114 32.51 -3.55 -39.89
N ARG A 115 31.27 -3.07 -40.03
CA ARG A 115 30.82 -2.27 -41.17
C ARG A 115 31.53 -0.91 -41.31
N PHE A 116 32.10 -0.37 -40.22
CA PHE A 116 32.84 0.89 -40.26
C PHE A 116 34.22 0.77 -40.93
N ASP A 117 34.78 -0.44 -41.03
CA ASP A 117 36.06 -0.71 -41.71
C ASP A 117 35.97 -0.42 -43.22
N VAL A 118 34.80 -0.66 -43.82
CA VAL A 118 34.56 -0.51 -45.26
C VAL A 118 34.32 0.95 -45.68
N LEU A 119 33.99 1.84 -44.73
CA LEU A 119 33.41 3.16 -45.00
C LEU A 119 34.39 4.35 -44.80
N ASP A 120 35.68 4.06 -44.55
CA ASP A 120 36.71 4.97 -44.03
C ASP A 120 37.00 6.21 -44.92
N GLN A 121 36.72 6.17 -46.23
CA GLN A 121 37.13 7.24 -47.16
C GLN A 121 36.02 7.83 -48.06
N ALA A 122 34.87 7.17 -48.20
CA ALA A 122 33.88 7.54 -49.23
C ALA A 122 32.79 8.52 -48.76
N LEU A 123 32.51 8.62 -47.46
CA LEU A 123 31.27 9.23 -46.94
C LEU A 123 31.45 10.20 -45.77
N SER A 124 32.69 10.48 -45.36
CA SER A 124 33.02 11.33 -44.20
C SER A 124 32.50 12.77 -44.31
N SER A 125 32.24 13.26 -45.52
CA SER A 125 31.71 14.61 -45.81
C SER A 125 30.17 14.68 -45.90
N ASN A 126 29.45 13.56 -45.83
CA ASN A 126 27.99 13.55 -45.92
C ASN A 126 27.33 13.89 -44.56
N PRO A 127 26.50 14.95 -44.46
CA PRO A 127 25.85 15.34 -43.20
C PRO A 127 24.92 14.27 -42.61
N GLY A 128 24.29 13.47 -43.46
CA GLY A 128 23.43 12.36 -43.05
C GLY A 128 24.21 11.22 -42.41
N PHE A 129 25.32 10.85 -43.04
CA PHE A 129 26.25 9.85 -42.51
C PHE A 129 26.84 10.29 -41.16
N GLN A 130 27.26 11.57 -41.08
CA GLN A 130 27.73 12.19 -39.84
C GLN A 130 26.69 12.16 -38.71
N TYR A 131 25.41 12.37 -39.02
CA TYR A 131 24.34 12.26 -38.04
C TYR A 131 24.23 10.84 -37.46
N VAL A 132 24.24 9.81 -38.32
CA VAL A 132 24.13 8.41 -37.88
C VAL A 132 25.33 8.00 -37.02
N LEU A 133 26.54 8.43 -37.40
CA LEU A 133 27.76 8.23 -36.59
C LEU A 133 27.64 8.86 -35.19
N ALA A 134 27.12 10.09 -35.10
CA ALA A 134 26.91 10.78 -33.84
C ALA A 134 25.84 10.10 -32.95
N VAL A 135 24.80 9.53 -33.55
CA VAL A 135 23.77 8.78 -32.82
C VAL A 135 24.35 7.46 -32.29
N PHE A 136 25.14 6.74 -33.11
CA PHE A 136 25.83 5.53 -32.68
C PHE A 136 26.81 5.81 -31.53
N TYR A 137 27.55 6.94 -31.59
CA TYR A 137 28.39 7.40 -30.48
C TYR A 137 27.57 7.57 -29.20
N ALA A 138 26.42 8.24 -29.30
CA ALA A 138 25.54 8.46 -28.15
C ALA A 138 25.02 7.15 -27.54
N ASP A 139 24.75 6.12 -28.35
CA ASP A 139 24.31 4.82 -27.85
C ASP A 139 25.42 4.04 -27.14
N VAL A 140 26.66 4.11 -27.63
CA VAL A 140 27.83 3.53 -26.95
C VAL A 140 28.05 4.20 -25.59
N LEU A 141 27.98 5.54 -25.53
CA LEU A 141 28.14 6.26 -24.27
C LEU A 141 26.97 6.00 -23.31
N ARG A 142 25.74 5.84 -23.83
CA ARG A 142 24.58 5.45 -23.03
C ARG A 142 24.76 4.06 -22.42
N PHE A 143 25.30 3.11 -23.17
CA PHE A 143 25.66 1.80 -22.64
C PHE A 143 26.67 1.95 -21.50
N HIS A 144 27.74 2.72 -21.70
CA HIS A 144 28.77 2.95 -20.68
C HIS A 144 28.19 3.59 -19.42
N LYS A 145 27.27 4.55 -19.58
CA LYS A 145 26.57 5.21 -18.47
C LYS A 145 25.81 4.21 -17.61
N GLU A 146 24.96 3.38 -18.22
CA GLU A 146 24.18 2.38 -17.49
C GLU A 146 25.11 1.33 -16.86
N ALA A 147 26.11 0.85 -17.61
CA ALA A 147 27.07 -0.14 -17.12
C ALA A 147 27.88 0.37 -15.92
N TYR A 148 28.38 1.60 -16.00
CA TYR A 148 29.11 2.25 -14.91
C TYR A 148 28.22 2.42 -13.68
N ARG A 149 27.00 2.98 -13.83
CA ARG A 149 26.04 3.16 -12.72
C ARG A 149 25.76 1.86 -11.98
N PHE A 150 25.65 0.75 -12.71
CA PHE A 150 25.38 -0.55 -12.13
C PHE A 150 26.57 -1.08 -11.30
N VAL A 151 27.79 -1.05 -11.84
CA VAL A 151 28.98 -1.63 -11.16
C VAL A 151 29.58 -0.73 -10.06
N THR A 152 29.13 0.52 -9.94
CA THR A 152 29.60 1.47 -8.92
C THR A 152 28.60 1.72 -7.80
N ARG A 153 27.36 1.26 -7.95
CA ARG A 153 26.33 1.40 -6.94
C ARG A 153 26.78 0.75 -5.62
N PRO A 154 26.54 1.38 -4.45
CA PRO A 154 26.77 0.75 -3.17
C PRO A 154 26.12 -0.64 -3.10
N ASN A 155 26.88 -1.64 -2.64
CA ASN A 155 26.40 -3.02 -2.48
C ASN A 155 25.83 -3.67 -3.76
N TRP A 156 26.18 -3.19 -4.96
CA TRP A 156 25.68 -3.73 -6.23
C TRP A 156 25.86 -5.26 -6.37
N LYS A 157 26.94 -5.81 -5.79
CA LYS A 157 27.21 -7.26 -5.76
C LYS A 157 26.09 -8.06 -5.07
N ILE A 158 25.42 -7.46 -4.08
CA ILE A 158 24.28 -8.07 -3.37
C ILE A 158 23.03 -8.06 -4.24
N PHE A 159 22.86 -7.02 -5.06
CA PHE A 159 21.66 -6.79 -5.87
C PHE A 159 21.80 -7.31 -7.29
N PHE A 160 22.96 -7.86 -7.65
CA PHE A 160 23.29 -8.26 -9.01
C PHE A 160 22.18 -9.16 -9.59
N ASP A 161 21.91 -10.32 -8.99
CA ASP A 161 20.96 -11.30 -9.53
C ASP A 161 19.54 -10.75 -9.68
N SER A 162 19.10 -9.87 -8.77
CA SER A 162 17.73 -9.32 -8.78
C SER A 162 17.56 -8.10 -9.69
N SER A 163 18.56 -7.23 -9.75
CA SER A 163 18.51 -6.01 -10.58
C SER A 163 18.99 -6.27 -12.00
N TRP A 164 19.71 -7.38 -12.23
CA TRP A 164 20.21 -7.76 -13.54
C TRP A 164 19.10 -7.94 -14.57
N GLY A 165 17.93 -8.50 -14.23
CA GLY A 165 16.84 -8.68 -15.19
C GLY A 165 16.37 -7.36 -15.83
N ARG A 166 16.15 -6.32 -15.01
CA ARG A 166 15.79 -4.97 -15.46
C ARG A 166 16.90 -4.34 -16.29
N PHE A 167 18.13 -4.45 -15.76
CA PHE A 167 19.34 -3.98 -16.42
C PHE A 167 19.52 -4.63 -17.80
N GLN A 168 19.43 -5.96 -17.90
CA GLN A 168 19.54 -6.75 -19.12
C GLN A 168 18.48 -6.38 -20.16
N ARG A 169 17.24 -6.08 -19.75
CA ARG A 169 16.21 -5.55 -20.67
C ARG A 169 16.63 -4.21 -21.26
N ARG A 170 17.18 -3.30 -20.46
CA ARG A 170 17.76 -2.03 -20.94
C ARG A 170 18.94 -2.25 -21.89
N PHE A 171 19.85 -3.19 -21.60
CA PHE A 171 20.89 -3.59 -22.57
C PHE A 171 20.31 -4.11 -23.86
N GLY A 172 19.32 -4.99 -23.80
CA GLY A 172 18.65 -5.52 -24.98
C GLY A 172 18.10 -4.39 -25.86
N GLY A 173 17.48 -3.38 -25.24
CA GLY A 173 17.05 -2.15 -25.92
C GLY A 173 18.19 -1.39 -26.58
N ILE A 174 19.26 -1.07 -25.84
CA ILE A 174 20.41 -0.31 -26.35
C ILE A 174 21.14 -1.08 -27.47
N ILE A 175 21.32 -2.39 -27.34
CA ILE A 175 21.93 -3.22 -28.38
C ILE A 175 21.04 -3.23 -29.63
N SER A 176 19.72 -3.30 -29.48
CA SER A 176 18.80 -3.24 -30.62
C SER A 176 18.81 -1.86 -31.30
N ASP A 177 18.90 -0.77 -30.51
CA ASP A 177 19.15 0.59 -31.02
C ASP A 177 20.46 0.61 -31.83
N LEU A 178 21.57 0.11 -31.27
CA LEU A 178 22.88 0.05 -31.91
C LEU A 178 22.87 -0.76 -33.20
N THR A 179 22.26 -1.94 -33.21
CA THR A 179 22.16 -2.80 -34.41
C THR A 179 21.41 -2.09 -35.52
N ARG A 180 20.27 -1.47 -35.22
CA ARG A 180 19.48 -0.77 -36.23
C ARG A 180 20.15 0.52 -36.71
N HIS A 181 20.79 1.28 -35.83
CA HIS A 181 21.61 2.42 -36.27
C HIS A 181 22.81 1.97 -37.11
N ALA A 182 23.38 0.80 -36.84
CA ALA A 182 24.41 0.21 -37.69
C ALA A 182 23.88 -0.22 -39.07
N GLU A 183 22.64 -0.72 -39.18
CA GLU A 183 21.97 -0.98 -40.48
C GLU A 183 21.64 0.30 -41.25
N LEU A 184 21.34 1.40 -40.55
CA LEU A 184 21.17 2.71 -41.19
C LEU A 184 22.46 3.22 -41.81
N VAL A 185 23.62 2.93 -41.20
CA VAL A 185 24.92 3.25 -41.78
C VAL A 185 25.07 2.56 -43.14
N ASP A 186 24.70 1.28 -43.25
CA ASP A 186 24.74 0.54 -44.51
C ASP A 186 23.75 1.10 -45.53
N THR A 187 22.56 1.49 -45.08
CA THR A 187 21.52 2.07 -45.95
C THR A 187 21.94 3.44 -46.48
N GLU A 188 22.49 4.32 -45.64
CA GLU A 188 23.02 5.63 -46.05
C GLU A 188 24.22 5.50 -46.99
N ALA A 189 25.07 4.50 -46.78
CA ALA A 189 26.17 4.23 -47.68
C ALA A 189 25.71 3.76 -49.07
N ASN A 190 24.53 3.12 -49.14
CA ASN A 190 23.95 2.58 -50.37
C ASN A 190 22.81 3.45 -50.97
N ALA A 191 22.38 4.52 -50.28
CA ALA A 191 21.19 5.28 -50.66
C ALA A 191 21.44 6.17 -51.89
N PHE A 192 20.66 5.96 -52.94
CA PHE A 192 20.70 6.75 -54.18
C PHE A 192 19.86 8.06 -54.08
N SER A 193 19.00 8.21 -53.05
CA SER A 193 18.09 9.34 -52.86
C SER A 193 18.09 9.89 -51.42
N ILE A 194 18.26 11.21 -51.30
CA ILE A 194 18.24 11.96 -50.03
C ILE A 194 16.91 11.77 -49.27
N SER A 195 15.80 11.52 -49.97
CA SER A 195 14.47 11.38 -49.37
C SER A 195 14.29 10.06 -48.60
N GLU A 196 14.86 8.96 -49.09
CA GLU A 196 14.77 7.67 -48.39
C GLU A 196 15.59 7.71 -47.11
N ALA A 197 16.85 8.14 -47.23
CA ALA A 197 17.76 8.41 -46.13
C ALA A 197 17.12 9.27 -45.01
N HIS A 198 16.45 10.37 -45.38
CA HIS A 198 15.75 11.22 -44.41
C HIS A 198 14.61 10.50 -43.67
N LYS A 199 13.78 9.73 -44.41
CA LYS A 199 12.66 8.96 -43.84
C LYS A 199 13.16 7.94 -42.81
N TRP A 200 14.21 7.19 -43.17
CA TRP A 200 14.85 6.21 -42.28
C TRP A 200 15.39 6.85 -40.99
N ARG A 201 15.94 8.07 -41.03
CA ARG A 201 16.39 8.78 -39.81
C ARG A 201 15.25 9.17 -38.87
N ILE A 202 14.10 9.57 -39.42
CA ILE A 202 12.91 9.87 -38.61
C ILE A 202 12.39 8.59 -37.96
N GLU A 203 12.26 7.50 -38.73
CA GLU A 203 11.85 6.18 -38.23
C GLU A 203 12.84 5.62 -37.18
N ALA A 204 14.13 5.91 -37.34
CA ALA A 204 15.16 5.61 -36.36
C ALA A 204 14.87 6.27 -35.02
N ARG A 205 14.65 7.58 -35.05
CA ARG A 205 14.37 8.37 -33.85
C ARG A 205 13.07 7.96 -33.18
N THR A 206 11.97 7.85 -33.93
CA THR A 206 10.66 7.51 -33.38
C THR A 206 10.65 6.13 -32.72
N TRP A 207 11.31 5.15 -33.33
CA TRP A 207 11.41 3.81 -32.74
C TRP A 207 12.27 3.79 -31.49
N ARG A 208 13.37 4.56 -31.45
CA ARG A 208 14.19 4.71 -30.24
C ARG A 208 13.35 5.28 -29.10
N ASP A 209 12.64 6.37 -29.35
CA ASP A 209 11.77 7.00 -28.36
C ASP A 209 10.66 6.03 -27.89
N GLN A 210 10.06 5.27 -28.81
CA GLN A 210 9.08 4.22 -28.50
C GLN A 210 9.69 3.04 -27.71
N SER A 211 10.90 2.61 -28.05
CA SER A 211 11.63 1.53 -27.36
C SER A 211 11.90 1.92 -25.90
N ILE A 212 12.39 3.15 -25.68
CA ILE A 212 12.59 3.72 -24.35
C ILE A 212 11.27 3.77 -23.57
N ALA A 213 10.21 4.30 -24.17
CA ALA A 213 8.90 4.37 -23.54
C ALA A 213 8.33 2.98 -23.21
N ASN A 214 8.51 2.00 -24.09
CA ASN A 214 8.05 0.62 -23.87
C ASN A 214 8.80 -0.06 -22.72
N ILE A 215 10.12 0.10 -22.63
CA ILE A 215 10.93 -0.44 -21.53
C ILE A 215 10.52 0.22 -20.21
N ALA A 216 10.33 1.54 -20.19
CA ALA A 216 9.86 2.25 -19.01
C ALA A 216 8.49 1.74 -18.55
N ARG A 217 7.54 1.56 -19.48
CA ARG A 217 6.21 1.02 -19.19
C ARG A 217 6.26 -0.40 -18.60
N GLN A 218 7.12 -1.25 -19.14
CA GLN A 218 7.33 -2.61 -18.63
C GLN A 218 7.96 -2.60 -17.22
N ASP A 219 8.97 -1.76 -16.99
CA ASP A 219 9.60 -1.60 -15.68
C ASP A 219 8.58 -1.14 -14.63
N SER A 220 7.73 -0.16 -14.95
CA SER A 220 6.68 0.30 -14.04
C SER A 220 5.64 -0.78 -13.76
N GLN A 221 5.22 -1.54 -14.78
CA GLN A 221 4.24 -2.62 -14.62
C GLN A 221 4.80 -3.77 -13.76
N GLU A 222 6.08 -4.13 -13.94
CA GLU A 222 6.74 -5.14 -13.14
C GLU A 222 6.90 -4.66 -11.69
N SER A 223 7.34 -3.42 -11.47
CA SER A 223 7.46 -2.82 -10.14
C SER A 223 6.14 -2.80 -9.42
N TYR A 224 5.06 -2.41 -10.09
CA TYR A 224 3.72 -2.43 -9.54
C TYR A 224 3.31 -3.84 -9.09
N SER A 225 3.54 -4.85 -9.94
CA SER A 225 3.23 -6.25 -9.59
C SER A 225 4.07 -6.76 -8.41
N GLN A 226 5.35 -6.42 -8.36
CA GLN A 226 6.26 -6.79 -7.26
C GLN A 226 5.83 -6.10 -5.96
N TYR A 227 5.42 -4.83 -6.05
CA TYR A 227 4.96 -4.02 -4.91
C TYR A 227 3.67 -4.60 -4.33
N GLN A 228 2.70 -4.98 -5.17
CA GLN A 228 1.48 -5.65 -4.70
C GLN A 228 1.78 -6.99 -4.01
N SER A 229 2.75 -7.74 -4.53
CA SER A 229 3.19 -9.00 -3.93
C SER A 229 3.88 -8.78 -2.58
N MET A 230 4.65 -7.70 -2.45
CA MET A 230 5.26 -7.29 -1.19
C MET A 230 4.23 -6.86 -0.15
N LEU A 231 3.21 -6.07 -0.54
CA LEU A 231 2.13 -5.67 0.36
C LEU A 231 1.38 -6.89 0.91
N SER A 232 1.07 -7.85 0.03
CA SER A 232 0.43 -9.11 0.44
C SER A 232 1.35 -9.97 1.33
N TRP A 233 2.66 -10.01 1.05
CA TRP A 233 3.62 -10.72 1.88
C TRP A 233 3.75 -10.14 3.29
N LEU A 234 3.77 -8.81 3.42
CA LEU A 234 3.96 -8.11 4.70
C LEU A 234 2.69 -7.95 5.54
N ASP A 235 1.50 -8.08 4.94
CA ASP A 235 0.20 -7.80 5.58
C ASP A 235 0.15 -6.41 6.25
N VAL A 236 0.56 -5.38 5.50
CA VAL A 236 0.74 -4.02 6.05
C VAL A 236 -0.60 -3.36 6.38
N LYS A 237 -0.82 -3.03 7.65
CA LYS A 237 -1.98 -2.26 8.13
C LYS A 237 -1.76 -0.76 8.02
N GLN A 238 -1.53 -0.26 6.80
CA GLN A 238 -1.16 1.15 6.58
C GLN A 238 -2.30 2.13 6.90
N CYS A 239 -3.57 1.74 6.71
CA CYS A 239 -4.71 2.63 6.98
C CYS A 239 -4.72 3.15 8.43
N GLU A 240 -4.41 2.29 9.41
CA GLU A 240 -4.35 2.71 10.82
C GLU A 240 -3.32 3.82 11.04
N GLN A 241 -2.18 3.79 10.32
CA GLN A 241 -1.13 4.81 10.45
C GLN A 241 -1.47 6.13 9.74
N ASP A 242 -2.27 6.05 8.68
CA ASP A 242 -2.75 7.23 7.96
C ASP A 242 -3.85 7.92 8.78
N ASP A 243 -4.79 7.16 9.35
CA ASP A 243 -5.85 7.67 10.26
C ASP A 243 -5.27 8.39 11.48
N ILE A 244 -4.26 7.79 12.14
CA ILE A 244 -3.55 8.43 13.27
C ILE A 244 -2.90 9.75 12.83
N PHE A 245 -2.23 9.74 11.67
CA PHE A 245 -1.53 10.92 11.17
C PHE A 245 -2.49 12.06 10.83
N ASP A 246 -3.59 11.75 10.15
CA ASP A 246 -4.60 12.73 9.76
C ASP A 246 -5.26 13.35 10.99
N CYS A 247 -5.64 12.55 11.99
CA CYS A 247 -6.19 13.07 13.25
C CYS A 247 -5.21 14.01 13.99
N LEU A 248 -3.92 13.65 14.03
CA LEU A 248 -2.89 14.50 14.64
C LEU A 248 -2.60 15.77 13.83
N SER A 249 -2.77 15.70 12.50
CA SER A 249 -2.62 16.83 11.59
C SER A 249 -3.76 17.83 11.76
N GLU A 250 -5.00 17.35 11.90
CA GLU A 250 -6.17 18.19 12.18
C GLU A 250 -6.11 18.87 13.55
N ALA A 251 -5.50 18.23 14.54
CA ALA A 251 -5.31 18.81 15.87
C ALA A 251 -4.30 19.98 15.91
N TYR A 252 -3.57 20.23 14.82
CA TYR A 252 -2.58 21.31 14.74
C TYR A 252 -3.25 22.70 14.67
N CYS A 253 -2.79 23.59 15.55
CA CYS A 253 -3.14 25.01 15.49
C CYS A 253 -2.00 25.81 14.84
N PRO A 254 -2.27 26.59 13.77
CA PRO A 254 -1.26 27.39 13.07
C PRO A 254 -0.43 28.27 14.01
N GLY A 255 0.89 28.28 13.79
CA GLY A 255 1.86 29.08 14.55
C GLY A 255 2.39 28.45 15.85
N THR A 256 1.70 27.45 16.40
CA THR A 256 2.07 26.84 17.70
C THR A 256 3.39 26.06 17.70
N CYS A 257 3.90 25.69 16.52
CA CYS A 257 5.18 24.98 16.36
C CYS A 257 6.30 25.87 15.78
N ASP A 258 6.10 27.17 15.61
CA ASP A 258 7.05 28.05 14.91
C ASP A 258 8.36 28.30 15.68
N TRP A 259 8.40 27.91 16.94
CA TRP A 259 9.61 27.92 17.74
C TRP A 259 10.58 26.78 17.36
N MET A 260 10.10 25.72 16.73
CA MET A 260 10.87 24.53 16.39
C MET A 260 12.15 24.85 15.57
N PRO A 261 12.11 25.64 14.48
CA PRO A 261 13.31 25.98 13.72
C PRO A 261 14.28 26.90 14.46
N ARG A 262 13.87 27.54 15.57
CA ARG A 262 14.74 28.37 16.41
C ARG A 262 15.47 27.55 17.46
N ASN A 263 15.00 26.34 17.77
CA ASN A 263 15.66 25.46 18.72
C ASN A 263 16.96 24.88 18.11
N ALA A 264 18.09 25.10 18.78
CA ALA A 264 19.41 24.71 18.27
C ALA A 264 19.59 23.19 18.13
N ILE A 265 18.95 22.39 19.00
CA ILE A 265 19.05 20.92 18.96
C ILE A 265 18.25 20.38 17.78
N ILE A 266 17.00 20.83 17.59
CA ILE A 266 16.18 20.43 16.44
C ILE A 266 16.85 20.86 15.14
N SER A 267 17.31 22.12 15.07
CA SER A 267 18.00 22.66 13.90
C SER A 267 19.25 21.87 13.54
N SER A 268 20.03 21.44 14.54
CA SER A 268 21.20 20.58 14.31
C SER A 268 20.81 19.20 13.80
N TRP A 269 19.74 18.60 14.33
CA TRP A 269 19.22 17.31 13.86
C TRP A 269 18.66 17.42 12.43
N LEU A 270 18.05 18.55 12.07
CA LEU A 270 17.53 18.83 10.72
C LEU A 270 18.61 18.98 9.65
N ARG A 271 19.89 19.18 9.98
CA ARG A 271 20.96 19.25 8.97
C ARG A 271 21.32 17.88 8.37
N HIS A 272 21.78 17.85 7.12
CA HIS A 272 22.29 16.64 6.45
C HIS A 272 23.74 16.35 6.89
N SER A 273 23.92 16.07 8.18
CA SER A 273 25.21 15.73 8.79
C SER A 273 25.09 14.45 9.62
N PRO A 274 26.14 13.64 9.74
CA PRO A 274 26.15 12.48 10.65
C PRO A 274 26.15 12.90 12.13
N GLU A 275 26.32 14.19 12.42
CA GLU A 275 26.20 14.73 13.75
C GLU A 275 24.76 14.67 14.26
N GLN A 276 24.60 14.31 15.52
CA GLN A 276 23.30 14.22 16.17
C GLN A 276 22.32 13.30 15.41
N SER A 277 22.77 12.12 14.98
CA SER A 277 21.90 11.10 14.34
C SER A 277 20.78 10.55 15.23
N TYR A 278 20.73 10.93 16.51
CA TYR A 278 19.78 10.40 17.48
C TYR A 278 19.25 11.52 18.35
N LEU A 279 17.93 11.73 18.32
CA LEU A 279 17.23 12.75 19.10
C LEU A 279 16.05 12.11 19.84
N TRP A 280 15.93 12.43 21.13
CA TRP A 280 14.78 12.04 21.95
C TRP A 280 13.96 13.28 22.33
N LEU A 281 12.75 13.38 21.80
CA LEU A 281 11.77 14.38 22.22
C LEU A 281 10.96 13.82 23.38
N LYS A 282 11.06 14.46 24.54
CA LYS A 282 10.33 14.06 25.74
C LYS A 282 9.45 15.18 26.26
N GLY A 283 8.40 14.79 26.95
CA GLY A 283 7.42 15.72 27.51
C GLY A 283 6.26 15.02 28.18
N LYS A 284 5.58 15.71 29.08
CA LYS A 284 4.43 15.23 29.82
C LYS A 284 3.24 14.88 28.90
N PRO A 285 2.30 14.04 29.36
CA PRO A 285 1.05 13.80 28.63
C PRO A 285 0.36 15.11 28.27
N GLY A 286 -0.21 15.21 27.06
CA GLY A 286 -0.92 16.40 26.61
C GLY A 286 -0.06 17.64 26.27
N ALA A 287 1.28 17.53 26.28
CA ALA A 287 2.19 18.65 25.93
C ALA A 287 2.31 18.93 24.41
N GLY A 288 1.62 18.18 23.55
CA GLY A 288 1.66 18.39 22.09
C GLY A 288 2.82 17.69 21.35
N LYS A 289 3.48 16.69 21.96
CA LYS A 289 4.58 15.93 21.33
C LYS A 289 4.20 15.35 19.96
N SER A 290 3.09 14.63 19.89
CA SER A 290 2.61 13.97 18.67
C SER A 290 2.27 14.98 17.57
N VAL A 291 1.64 16.11 17.92
CA VAL A 291 1.36 17.22 16.99
C VAL A 291 2.67 17.82 16.47
N LEU A 292 3.65 18.08 17.36
CA LEU A 292 4.98 18.57 16.95
C LEU A 292 5.70 17.57 16.04
N CYS A 293 5.59 16.27 16.33
CA CYS A 293 6.14 15.19 15.52
C CYS A 293 5.52 15.17 14.11
N THR A 294 4.20 15.28 14.01
CA THR A 294 3.47 15.42 12.73
C THR A 294 3.94 16.66 11.96
N ARG A 295 4.17 17.79 12.62
CA ARG A 295 4.73 18.99 11.97
C ARG A 295 6.15 18.79 11.44
N ILE A 296 6.99 18.05 12.17
CA ILE A 296 8.32 17.67 11.69
C ILE A 296 8.21 16.77 10.45
N VAL A 297 7.29 15.81 10.45
CA VAL A 297 7.04 14.94 9.29
C VAL A 297 6.64 15.78 8.07
N ILE A 298 5.63 16.63 8.17
CA ILE A 298 5.15 17.49 7.07
C ILE A 298 6.28 18.39 6.54
N PHE A 299 7.13 18.92 7.43
CA PHE A 299 8.27 19.73 7.04
C PHE A 299 9.31 18.92 6.23
N LEU A 300 9.52 17.65 6.59
CA LEU A 300 10.52 16.78 5.96
C LEU A 300 10.04 16.07 4.69
N GLU A 301 8.73 15.89 4.50
CA GLU A 301 8.17 15.27 3.28
C GLU A 301 8.56 16.02 2.00
N LYS A 302 8.76 17.34 2.10
CA LYS A 302 9.16 18.20 0.98
C LYS A 302 10.68 18.39 0.88
N ALA A 303 11.47 17.76 1.76
CA ALA A 303 12.91 17.95 1.79
C ALA A 303 13.60 17.18 0.65
N PRO A 304 14.44 17.84 -0.18
CA PRO A 304 15.20 17.15 -1.22
C PRO A 304 16.18 16.15 -0.60
N ASP A 305 16.52 15.11 -1.37
CA ASP A 305 17.50 14.08 -1.00
C ASP A 305 17.26 13.44 0.38
N THR A 306 16.00 13.39 0.81
CA THR A 306 15.56 12.82 2.10
C THR A 306 14.64 11.62 1.86
N LEU A 307 14.90 10.50 2.55
CA LEU A 307 13.96 9.40 2.69
C LEU A 307 13.34 9.47 4.08
N LEU A 308 12.06 9.80 4.17
CA LEU A 308 11.33 9.88 5.43
C LEU A 308 10.59 8.56 5.70
N LEU A 309 10.82 8.01 6.88
CA LEU A 309 10.16 6.84 7.43
C LEU A 309 9.50 7.26 8.74
N ARG A 310 8.20 7.04 8.89
CA ARG A 310 7.43 7.47 10.08
C ARG A 310 6.61 6.32 10.65
N TYR A 311 6.45 6.30 11.96
CA TYR A 311 5.57 5.35 12.61
C TYR A 311 5.03 5.90 13.94
N PHE A 312 3.72 5.83 14.13
CA PHE A 312 3.01 6.31 15.31
C PHE A 312 2.47 5.11 16.09
N CYS A 313 2.98 4.94 17.31
CA CYS A 313 2.47 3.94 18.24
C CYS A 313 1.28 4.53 18.98
N SER A 314 0.13 3.86 18.90
CA SER A 314 -1.08 4.26 19.63
C SER A 314 -1.77 3.04 20.26
N HIS A 315 -1.96 3.06 21.57
CA HIS A 315 -2.72 2.03 22.30
C HIS A 315 -4.17 1.90 21.80
N HIS A 316 -4.69 2.91 21.06
CA HIS A 316 -5.98 2.83 20.38
C HIS A 316 -6.02 1.74 19.30
N TYR A 317 -4.87 1.41 18.72
CA TYR A 317 -4.71 0.37 17.71
C TYR A 317 -3.72 -0.68 18.21
N SER A 318 -4.22 -1.85 18.65
CA SER A 318 -3.38 -2.92 19.22
C SER A 318 -2.32 -3.44 18.25
N SER A 319 -2.57 -3.38 16.94
CA SER A 319 -1.56 -3.67 15.91
C SER A 319 -0.44 -2.66 15.91
N SER A 320 -0.71 -1.38 16.16
CA SER A 320 0.28 -0.32 16.03
C SER A 320 1.43 -0.49 17.03
N VAL A 321 1.18 -1.04 18.22
CA VAL A 321 2.20 -1.25 19.27
C VAL A 321 2.99 -2.55 19.11
N GLN A 322 2.72 -3.35 18.07
CA GLN A 322 3.41 -4.63 17.84
C GLN A 322 4.69 -4.45 17.02
N TRP A 323 5.77 -5.10 17.48
CA TRP A 323 7.07 -5.04 16.81
C TRP A 323 7.05 -5.51 15.35
N GLY A 324 6.28 -6.56 15.02
CA GLY A 324 6.14 -7.05 13.65
C GLY A 324 5.57 -6.00 12.70
N ASN A 325 4.53 -5.28 13.13
CA ASN A 325 3.85 -4.26 12.32
C ASN A 325 4.70 -2.99 12.16
N ILE A 326 5.46 -2.63 13.20
CA ILE A 326 6.47 -1.57 13.12
C ILE A 326 7.47 -1.87 11.98
N LEU A 327 8.06 -3.06 11.99
CA LEU A 327 9.03 -3.47 10.97
C LEU A 327 8.39 -3.56 9.57
N ALA A 328 7.19 -4.13 9.47
CA ALA A 328 6.48 -4.26 8.21
C ALA A 328 6.16 -2.88 7.58
N SER A 329 5.69 -1.93 8.38
CA SER A 329 5.41 -0.56 7.90
C SER A 329 6.68 0.19 7.49
N ILE A 330 7.76 0.07 8.27
CA ILE A 330 9.06 0.69 7.92
C ILE A 330 9.62 0.11 6.61
N LEU A 331 9.56 -1.22 6.45
CA LEU A 331 10.02 -1.88 5.23
C LEU A 331 9.16 -1.49 4.03
N HIS A 332 7.85 -1.40 4.21
CA HIS A 332 6.93 -0.90 3.20
C HIS A 332 7.29 0.51 2.74
N GLN A 333 7.50 1.45 3.67
CA GLN A 333 7.88 2.83 3.36
C GLN A 333 9.27 2.92 2.73
N LEU A 334 10.23 2.08 3.16
CA LEU A 334 11.58 2.02 2.59
C LEU A 334 11.59 1.57 1.12
N LEU A 335 10.67 0.67 0.75
CA LEU A 335 10.59 0.09 -0.58
C LEU A 335 9.67 0.88 -1.51
N ARG A 336 8.86 1.80 -0.96
CA ARG A 336 8.02 2.72 -1.72
C ARG A 336 8.91 3.56 -2.64
N ASP A 337 8.60 3.56 -3.93
CA ASP A 337 9.33 4.27 -4.99
C ASP A 337 10.82 3.86 -5.14
N LYS A 338 11.19 2.66 -4.66
CA LYS A 338 12.55 2.08 -4.75
C LYS A 338 12.56 0.74 -5.47
N ASP A 339 12.19 0.79 -6.74
CA ASP A 339 12.11 -0.31 -7.71
C ASP A 339 13.21 -1.39 -7.61
N ASP A 340 14.47 -0.98 -7.52
CA ASP A 340 15.58 -1.95 -7.47
C ASP A 340 15.63 -2.73 -6.14
N LEU A 341 15.35 -2.03 -5.04
CA LEU A 341 15.29 -2.67 -3.72
C LEU A 341 14.09 -3.60 -3.65
N LEU A 342 12.97 -3.17 -4.22
CA LEU A 342 11.77 -3.99 -4.33
C LEU A 342 12.02 -5.26 -5.15
N ALA A 343 12.70 -5.16 -6.30
CA ALA A 343 13.07 -6.32 -7.11
C ALA A 343 13.96 -7.30 -6.32
N PHE A 344 14.90 -6.79 -5.52
CA PHE A 344 15.71 -7.60 -4.64
C PHE A 344 14.91 -8.36 -3.58
N VAL A 345 14.02 -7.66 -2.89
CA VAL A 345 13.14 -8.27 -1.88
C VAL A 345 12.23 -9.31 -2.53
N TYR A 346 11.65 -8.98 -3.67
CA TYR A 346 10.81 -9.89 -4.44
C TYR A 346 11.54 -11.20 -4.78
N THR A 347 12.74 -11.12 -5.35
CA THR A 347 13.48 -12.33 -5.76
C THR A 347 14.05 -13.11 -4.57
N ASN A 348 14.65 -12.44 -3.59
CA ASN A 348 15.45 -13.10 -2.55
C ASN A 348 14.67 -13.45 -1.28
N TYR A 349 13.48 -12.88 -1.10
CA TYR A 349 12.66 -13.09 0.09
C TYR A 349 11.29 -13.61 -0.30
N ILE A 350 10.59 -12.94 -1.21
CA ILE A 350 9.23 -13.33 -1.59
C ILE A 350 9.28 -14.64 -2.39
N LEU A 351 9.96 -14.69 -3.56
CA LEU A 351 10.04 -15.90 -4.39
C LEU A 351 10.74 -17.07 -3.67
N ALA A 352 11.74 -16.75 -2.83
CA ALA A 352 12.42 -17.72 -1.98
C ALA A 352 11.58 -18.20 -0.77
N ARG A 353 10.35 -17.70 -0.60
CA ARG A 353 9.40 -18.05 0.47
C ARG A 353 9.99 -17.88 1.88
N LYS A 354 10.74 -16.80 2.11
CA LYS A 354 11.27 -16.51 3.44
C LYS A 354 10.16 -16.03 4.38
N SER A 355 10.29 -16.42 5.64
CA SER A 355 9.37 -16.03 6.71
C SER A 355 9.40 -14.52 6.96
N THR A 356 8.24 -13.96 7.33
CA THR A 356 8.04 -12.58 7.80
C THR A 356 8.32 -12.40 9.29
N ALA A 357 8.96 -13.38 9.95
CA ALA A 357 9.38 -13.25 11.34
C ALA A 357 10.20 -11.96 11.56
N SER A 358 10.00 -11.31 12.71
CA SER A 358 10.58 -9.99 13.00
C SER A 358 12.11 -9.93 12.81
N ALA A 359 12.84 -10.99 13.18
CA ALA A 359 14.29 -11.04 12.99
C ALA A 359 14.71 -10.97 11.51
N THR A 360 13.93 -11.59 10.61
CA THR A 360 14.16 -11.54 9.16
C THR A 360 13.93 -10.14 8.62
N LEU A 361 12.83 -9.49 9.02
CA LEU A 361 12.49 -8.14 8.59
C LEU A 361 13.49 -7.10 9.10
N GLU A 362 13.89 -7.21 10.37
CA GLU A 362 14.91 -6.34 10.98
C GLU A 362 16.24 -6.43 10.21
N GLY A 363 16.74 -7.65 9.98
CA GLY A 363 17.96 -7.87 9.22
C GLY A 363 17.86 -7.40 7.77
N LEU A 364 16.68 -7.52 7.16
CA LEU A 364 16.42 -7.02 5.81
C LEU A 364 16.50 -5.48 5.76
N ILE A 365 15.85 -4.76 6.67
CA ILE A 365 15.89 -3.30 6.69
C ILE A 365 17.33 -2.80 6.85
N LEU A 366 18.08 -3.36 7.80
CA LEU A 366 19.48 -3.00 8.04
C LEU A 366 20.37 -3.26 6.80
N LYS A 367 20.05 -4.30 6.03
CA LYS A 367 20.74 -4.62 4.77
C LYS A 367 20.40 -3.65 3.63
N LEU A 368 19.17 -3.16 3.58
CA LEU A 368 18.67 -2.30 2.50
C LEU A 368 19.03 -0.82 2.68
N LEU A 369 19.06 -0.32 3.91
CA LEU A 369 19.31 1.11 4.20
C LEU A 369 20.59 1.66 3.53
N PRO A 370 21.75 0.98 3.60
CA PRO A 370 22.96 1.47 2.93
C PRO A 370 22.86 1.48 1.39
N ALA A 371 21.88 0.79 0.81
CA ALA A 371 21.67 0.65 -0.62
C ALA A 371 20.57 1.57 -1.20
N VAL A 372 20.00 2.44 -0.38
CA VAL A 372 18.95 3.41 -0.77
C VAL A 372 19.48 4.47 -1.74
N SER A 373 20.77 4.80 -1.65
CA SER A 373 21.43 5.71 -2.58
C SER A 373 21.83 4.98 -3.86
N THR A 374 21.20 5.40 -4.97
CA THR A 374 21.47 4.95 -6.34
C THR A 374 22.39 5.90 -7.11
N ASP A 375 22.51 7.14 -6.64
CA ASP A 375 23.33 8.19 -7.27
C ASP A 375 24.65 8.36 -6.49
N LEU A 376 25.78 8.24 -7.20
CA LEU A 376 27.11 8.36 -6.60
C LEU A 376 27.46 9.79 -6.19
N THR A 377 26.76 10.77 -6.76
CA THR A 377 27.02 12.20 -6.57
C THR A 377 26.24 12.81 -5.42
N LYS A 378 25.24 12.09 -4.89
CA LYS A 378 24.31 12.60 -3.87
C LYS A 378 24.38 11.81 -2.57
N THR A 379 24.32 12.55 -1.46
CA THR A 379 24.13 11.99 -0.13
C THR A 379 22.64 11.98 0.20
N ILE A 380 22.08 10.81 0.51
CA ILE A 380 20.69 10.67 0.95
C ILE A 380 20.63 10.72 2.47
N CYS A 381 19.74 11.53 3.02
CA CYS A 381 19.43 11.51 4.45
C CYS A 381 18.20 10.63 4.71
N VAL A 382 18.37 9.51 5.41
CA VAL A 382 17.25 8.68 5.88
C VAL A 382 16.83 9.16 7.25
N ARG A 383 15.58 9.56 7.42
CA ARG A 383 15.01 10.02 8.69
C ARG A 383 13.94 9.07 9.16
N LEU A 384 14.14 8.48 10.33
CA LEU A 384 13.18 7.58 10.96
C LEU A 384 12.58 8.27 12.19
N ILE A 385 11.26 8.42 12.18
CA ILE A 385 10.51 9.10 13.23
C ILE A 385 9.57 8.11 13.90
N PHE A 386 9.69 7.96 15.21
CA PHE A 386 8.78 7.17 16.04
C PHE A 386 8.09 8.07 17.04
N ASP A 387 6.76 8.03 17.06
CA ASP A 387 5.94 8.70 18.07
C ASP A 387 5.24 7.70 18.99
N GLY A 388 4.95 8.11 20.23
CA GLY A 388 4.18 7.31 21.19
C GLY A 388 4.92 6.06 21.69
N LEU A 389 6.26 6.06 21.77
CA LEU A 389 7.01 4.86 22.16
C LEU A 389 6.65 4.36 23.58
N ASP A 390 6.23 5.25 24.47
CA ASP A 390 5.73 4.91 25.81
C ASP A 390 4.44 4.09 25.81
N GLU A 391 3.68 4.09 24.70
CA GLU A 391 2.46 3.31 24.54
C GLU A 391 2.73 1.83 24.21
N CYS A 392 3.97 1.50 23.82
CA CYS A 392 4.40 0.13 23.61
C CYS A 392 4.72 -0.59 24.92
N ASN A 393 4.67 -1.92 24.91
CA ASN A 393 5.18 -2.71 26.05
C ASN A 393 6.72 -2.57 26.19
N GLU A 394 7.25 -2.89 27.38
CA GLU A 394 8.67 -2.72 27.69
C GLU A 394 9.62 -3.48 26.73
N GLU A 395 9.21 -4.64 26.25
CA GLU A 395 10.00 -5.45 25.31
C GLU A 395 10.14 -4.74 23.96
N THR A 396 9.03 -4.24 23.41
CA THR A 396 8.99 -3.52 22.14
C THR A 396 9.76 -2.21 22.24
N GLN A 397 9.61 -1.48 23.34
CA GLN A 397 10.40 -0.28 23.63
C GLN A 397 11.91 -0.55 23.53
N GLN A 398 12.41 -1.62 24.16
CA GLN A 398 13.82 -2.00 24.11
C GLN A 398 14.28 -2.37 22.68
N ARG A 399 13.45 -3.12 21.95
CA ARG A 399 13.73 -3.49 20.56
C ARG A 399 13.84 -2.28 19.65
N VAL A 400 12.91 -1.33 19.74
CA VAL A 400 12.94 -0.07 18.97
C VAL A 400 14.21 0.72 19.27
N VAL A 401 14.58 0.89 20.53
CA VAL A 401 15.79 1.64 20.90
C VAL A 401 17.07 0.96 20.38
N LYS A 402 17.14 -0.37 20.46
CA LYS A 402 18.28 -1.15 19.93
C LYS A 402 18.36 -1.04 18.41
N PHE A 403 17.23 -1.23 17.73
CA PHE A 403 17.11 -1.12 16.27
C PHE A 403 17.51 0.28 15.78
N ALA A 404 17.05 1.31 16.48
CA ALA A 404 17.44 2.69 16.22
C ALA A 404 18.97 2.88 16.35
N GLY A 405 19.59 2.32 17.39
CA GLY A 405 21.04 2.29 17.53
C GLY A 405 21.73 1.64 16.33
N SER A 406 21.28 0.46 15.90
CA SER A 406 21.80 -0.25 14.74
C SER A 406 21.69 0.57 13.45
N ILE A 407 20.57 1.26 13.23
CA ILE A 407 20.36 2.12 12.05
C ILE A 407 21.36 3.30 12.03
N THR A 408 21.56 3.99 13.15
CA THR A 408 22.50 5.13 13.19
C THR A 408 23.96 4.70 12.99
N ALA A 409 24.29 3.43 13.27
CA ALA A 409 25.61 2.88 13.00
C ALA A 409 25.88 2.59 11.52
N LEU A 410 24.84 2.64 10.66
CA LEU A 410 24.94 2.44 9.21
C LEU A 410 25.32 3.71 8.43
N ASN A 411 25.64 4.81 9.12
CA ASN A 411 26.07 6.04 8.47
C ASN A 411 27.27 5.80 7.55
N THR A 412 27.14 6.23 6.30
CA THR A 412 28.22 6.24 5.31
C THR A 412 28.34 7.64 4.70
N PRO A 413 29.40 7.96 3.94
CA PRO A 413 29.48 9.24 3.23
C PRO A 413 28.28 9.52 2.29
N ARG A 414 27.57 8.47 1.85
CA ARG A 414 26.46 8.54 0.89
C ARG A 414 25.08 8.40 1.53
N VAL A 415 24.99 7.87 2.74
CA VAL A 415 23.73 7.62 3.44
C VAL A 415 23.89 8.06 4.89
N ILE A 416 23.10 9.05 5.29
CA ILE A 416 23.07 9.57 6.66
C ILE A 416 21.73 9.17 7.28
N CYS A 417 21.77 8.29 8.27
CA CYS A 417 20.63 7.86 9.03
C CYS A 417 20.45 8.76 10.27
N LYS A 418 19.25 9.28 10.45
CA LYS A 418 18.84 10.07 11.61
C LYS A 418 17.55 9.53 12.21
N ILE A 419 17.45 9.59 13.53
CA ILE A 419 16.32 9.06 14.28
C ILE A 419 15.79 10.12 15.24
N LEU A 420 14.47 10.24 15.26
CA LEU A 420 13.71 10.96 16.26
C LEU A 420 12.80 9.96 16.98
N LEU A 421 12.97 9.84 18.30
CA LEU A 421 12.04 9.13 19.16
C LEU A 421 11.25 10.14 19.97
N CYS A 422 9.93 10.00 20.01
CA CYS A 422 9.06 10.80 20.86
C CYS A 422 8.41 9.89 21.91
N SER A 423 8.51 10.28 23.18
CA SER A 423 7.86 9.56 24.27
C SER A 423 7.65 10.44 25.50
N GLN A 424 6.95 9.93 26.50
CA GLN A 424 7.01 10.48 27.86
C GLN A 424 8.38 10.23 28.52
N ASP A 425 8.73 11.05 29.53
CA ASP A 425 9.89 10.83 30.40
C ASP A 425 9.51 9.92 31.58
N ALA A 426 9.24 8.65 31.29
CA ALA A 426 8.78 7.69 32.29
C ALA A 426 9.46 6.31 32.17
N GLY A 427 9.59 5.63 33.32
CA GLY A 427 9.95 4.22 33.40
C GLY A 427 11.41 3.87 33.04
N LYS A 428 11.58 2.68 32.43
CA LYS A 428 12.91 2.17 32.03
C LYS A 428 13.47 2.87 30.79
N LEU A 429 12.62 3.47 29.94
CA LEU A 429 13.04 4.21 28.74
C LEU A 429 14.05 5.31 29.07
N THR A 430 13.78 6.10 30.12
CA THR A 430 14.70 7.14 30.59
C THR A 430 16.08 6.57 30.88
N LYS A 431 16.18 5.38 31.50
CA LYS A 431 17.48 4.76 31.81
C LYS A 431 18.26 4.40 30.54
N ILE A 432 17.57 3.91 29.50
CA ILE A 432 18.18 3.49 28.24
C ILE A 432 18.59 4.71 27.39
N LEU A 433 17.78 5.77 27.41
CA LEU A 433 17.98 6.96 26.57
C LEU A 433 18.79 8.08 27.23
N ARG A 434 19.12 7.97 28.52
CA ARG A 434 19.91 8.96 29.30
C ARG A 434 21.18 9.49 28.64
N LYS A 435 21.86 8.68 27.82
CA LYS A 435 23.11 9.06 27.13
C LYS A 435 22.89 9.72 25.77
N ARG A 436 21.64 9.84 25.31
CA ARG A 436 21.26 10.42 24.01
C ARG A 436 20.93 11.90 24.18
N LYS A 437 21.10 12.68 23.11
CA LYS A 437 20.63 14.08 23.11
C LYS A 437 19.11 14.09 23.18
N SER A 438 18.57 14.95 24.03
CA SER A 438 17.13 15.05 24.24
C SER A 438 16.66 16.50 24.26
N ILE A 439 15.39 16.70 23.93
CA ILE A 439 14.66 17.95 24.14
C ILE A 439 13.52 17.64 25.09
N ALA A 440 13.45 18.35 26.21
CA ALA A 440 12.33 18.29 27.12
C ALA A 440 11.40 19.48 26.86
N LEU A 441 10.14 19.24 26.50
CA LEU A 441 9.19 20.34 26.29
C LEU A 441 8.96 21.16 27.58
N GLU A 442 9.19 20.57 28.76
CA GLU A 442 9.14 21.25 30.05
C GLU A 442 10.25 22.27 30.26
N GLU A 443 11.36 22.15 29.53
CA GLU A 443 12.48 23.10 29.56
C GLU A 443 12.23 24.30 28.61
N GLU A 444 11.34 24.13 27.61
CA GLU A 444 10.98 25.15 26.61
C GLU A 444 9.79 26.03 27.06
N LYS A 445 9.75 26.42 28.34
CA LYS A 445 8.57 27.04 28.98
C LYS A 445 8.03 28.27 28.26
N GLU A 446 8.89 29.19 27.87
CA GLU A 446 8.49 30.43 27.21
C GLU A 446 7.85 30.16 25.86
N ALA A 447 8.50 29.34 25.02
CA ALA A 447 8.02 28.99 23.70
C ALA A 447 6.69 28.22 23.76
N ILE A 448 6.57 27.27 24.68
CA ILE A 448 5.34 26.49 24.86
C ILE A 448 4.22 27.34 25.46
N SER A 449 4.50 28.24 26.41
CA SER A 449 3.49 29.13 26.98
C SER A 449 2.94 30.10 25.93
N LEU A 450 3.80 30.67 25.08
CA LEU A 450 3.38 31.49 23.94
C LEU A 450 2.52 30.70 22.94
N ALA A 451 2.90 29.46 22.65
CA ALA A 451 2.13 28.60 21.76
C ALA A 451 0.75 28.24 22.34
N ILE A 452 0.65 27.99 23.65
CA ILE A 452 -0.64 27.77 24.32
C ILE A 452 -1.50 29.04 24.32
N GLY A 453 -0.90 30.21 24.54
CA GLY A 453 -1.60 31.50 24.43
C GLY A 453 -2.19 31.67 23.04
N LEU A 454 -1.38 31.49 21.99
CA LEU A 454 -1.84 31.55 20.60
C LEU A 454 -2.97 30.56 20.29
N TYR A 455 -2.83 29.31 20.74
CA TYR A 455 -3.89 28.30 20.62
C TYR A 455 -5.19 28.75 21.30
N THR A 456 -5.07 29.25 22.53
CA THR A 456 -6.22 29.69 23.33
C THR A 456 -6.93 30.87 22.67
N LYS A 457 -6.16 31.85 22.20
CA LYS A 457 -6.68 33.02 21.48
C LYS A 457 -7.46 32.62 20.23
N GLN A 458 -6.86 31.83 19.34
CA GLN A 458 -7.52 31.39 18.11
C GLN A 458 -8.80 30.60 18.41
N ARG A 459 -8.76 29.73 19.43
CA ARG A 459 -9.94 28.97 19.83
C ARG A 459 -11.04 29.86 20.40
N LEU A 460 -10.71 30.81 21.27
CA LEU A 460 -11.67 31.78 21.80
C LEU A 460 -12.28 32.67 20.71
N GLU A 461 -11.49 33.09 19.73
CA GLU A 461 -11.98 33.85 18.57
C GLU A 461 -12.98 33.03 17.74
N MET A 462 -12.73 31.73 17.53
CA MET A 462 -13.67 30.81 16.89
C MET A 462 -14.94 30.58 17.73
N LEU A 463 -14.81 30.48 19.06
CA LEU A 463 -15.97 30.38 19.96
C LEU A 463 -16.80 31.67 19.89
N ARG A 464 -16.14 32.84 19.87
CA ARG A 464 -16.80 34.14 19.72
C ARG A 464 -17.58 34.29 18.43
N SER A 465 -17.04 33.84 17.30
CA SER A 465 -17.77 33.90 16.03
C SER A 465 -18.95 32.95 15.95
N ASN A 466 -18.96 31.89 16.76
CA ASN A 466 -19.92 30.80 16.65
C ASN A 466 -20.82 30.73 17.90
N GLU A 467 -20.35 30.10 18.97
CA GLU A 467 -21.11 29.74 20.17
C GLU A 467 -21.36 30.93 21.10
N PHE A 468 -20.49 31.95 21.08
CA PHE A 468 -20.65 33.15 21.90
C PHE A 468 -21.10 34.39 21.10
N SER A 469 -21.59 34.19 19.87
CA SER A 469 -21.99 35.31 18.99
C SER A 469 -23.07 36.21 19.61
N ASP A 470 -23.92 35.64 20.47
CA ASP A 470 -24.98 36.35 21.20
C ASP A 470 -24.58 36.77 22.64
N LEU A 471 -23.33 36.53 23.06
CA LEU A 471 -22.85 36.82 24.42
C LEU A 471 -22.01 38.09 24.46
N ASP A 472 -22.11 38.86 25.55
CA ASP A 472 -21.31 40.06 25.77
C ASP A 472 -19.87 39.69 26.20
N ILE A 473 -19.05 39.30 25.22
CA ILE A 473 -17.63 38.96 25.39
C ILE A 473 -16.75 39.96 24.65
N THR A 474 -16.01 40.76 25.40
CA THR A 474 -15.10 41.79 24.89
C THR A 474 -13.71 41.25 24.57
N ASP A 475 -12.91 42.00 23.79
CA ASP A 475 -11.50 41.66 23.54
C ASP A 475 -10.68 41.59 24.85
N ALA A 476 -11.02 42.40 25.85
CA ALA A 476 -10.36 42.37 27.16
C ALA A 476 -10.66 41.07 27.92
N ASP A 477 -11.86 40.50 27.76
CA ASP A 477 -12.20 39.21 28.35
C ASP A 477 -11.39 38.07 27.72
N ILE A 478 -11.23 38.12 26.40
CA ILE A 478 -10.41 37.15 25.64
C ILE A 478 -8.95 37.24 26.06
N GLU A 479 -8.36 38.45 26.10
CA GLU A 479 -6.96 38.67 26.48
C GLU A 479 -6.68 38.20 27.92
N TYR A 480 -7.60 38.49 28.86
CA TYR A 480 -7.51 38.00 30.23
C TYR A 480 -7.56 36.47 30.30
N THR A 481 -8.47 35.86 29.56
CA THR A 481 -8.68 34.41 29.54
C THR A 481 -7.50 33.69 28.89
N GLU A 482 -7.00 34.21 27.77
CA GLU A 482 -5.79 33.76 27.09
C GLU A 482 -4.61 33.72 28.07
N THR A 483 -4.31 34.86 28.69
CA THR A 483 -3.17 35.01 29.61
C THR A 483 -3.29 34.07 30.80
N THR A 484 -4.50 33.91 31.34
CA THR A 484 -4.74 33.09 32.52
C THR A 484 -4.64 31.59 32.20
N ILE A 485 -5.21 31.15 31.07
CA ILE A 485 -5.12 29.77 30.61
C ILE A 485 -3.68 29.41 30.27
N ALA A 486 -2.96 30.23 29.50
CA ALA A 486 -1.57 29.99 29.14
C ALA A 486 -0.66 29.84 30.37
N ARG A 487 -0.91 30.65 31.41
CA ARG A 487 -0.19 30.58 32.68
C ARG A 487 -0.56 29.35 33.52
N LYS A 488 -1.84 28.98 33.58
CA LYS A 488 -2.33 27.84 34.39
C LYS A 488 -2.08 26.48 33.75
N ALA A 489 -2.02 26.40 32.42
CA ALA A 489 -1.82 25.16 31.67
C ALA A 489 -0.46 24.51 31.93
N ASP A 490 0.54 25.27 32.40
CA ASP A 490 1.89 24.80 32.71
C ASP A 490 2.52 23.99 31.56
N GLY A 491 2.26 24.34 30.29
CA GLY A 491 2.77 23.59 29.14
C GLY A 491 1.95 22.36 28.72
N MET A 492 0.69 22.24 29.15
CA MET A 492 -0.24 21.18 28.74
C MET A 492 -1.34 21.71 27.82
N PHE A 493 -1.21 21.52 26.50
CA PHE A 493 -2.23 21.89 25.51
C PHE A 493 -3.57 21.19 25.76
N LEU A 494 -3.54 19.92 26.18
CA LEU A 494 -4.76 19.18 26.53
C LEU A 494 -5.56 19.90 27.61
N TRP A 495 -4.89 20.42 28.65
CA TRP A 495 -5.58 21.15 29.72
C TRP A 495 -6.25 22.40 29.16
N ALA A 496 -5.54 23.18 28.33
CA ALA A 496 -6.11 24.37 27.70
C ALA A 496 -7.34 24.03 26.83
N ARG A 497 -7.26 22.98 26.02
CA ARG A 497 -8.39 22.46 25.23
C ARG A 497 -9.61 22.15 26.11
N LEU A 498 -9.41 21.35 27.15
CA LEU A 498 -10.50 20.91 28.03
C LEU A 498 -11.14 22.08 28.79
N ILE A 499 -10.35 23.08 29.19
CA ILE A 499 -10.90 24.29 29.79
C ILE A 499 -11.75 25.06 28.79
N LEU A 500 -11.27 25.24 27.55
CA LEU A 500 -12.02 25.94 26.51
C LEU A 500 -13.33 25.23 26.16
N ASP A 501 -13.33 23.89 26.11
CA ASP A 501 -14.54 23.10 25.89
C ASP A 501 -15.55 23.25 27.05
N VAL A 502 -15.08 23.40 28.29
CA VAL A 502 -15.95 23.72 29.44
C VAL A 502 -16.49 25.14 29.35
N LEU A 503 -15.67 26.13 29.00
CA LEU A 503 -16.12 27.51 28.84
C LEU A 503 -17.18 27.63 27.74
N ALA A 504 -17.01 26.92 26.63
CA ALA A 504 -17.97 26.86 25.53
C ALA A 504 -19.37 26.40 25.97
N SER A 505 -19.48 25.61 27.05
CA SER A 505 -20.74 25.01 27.50
C SER A 505 -21.35 25.63 28.76
N GLU A 506 -20.59 26.42 29.53
CA GLU A 506 -21.00 26.87 30.87
C GLU A 506 -21.06 28.39 31.05
N VAL A 507 -20.65 29.18 30.06
CA VAL A 507 -20.52 30.64 30.17
C VAL A 507 -21.63 31.35 29.40
N PHE A 508 -22.22 32.39 30.01
CA PHE A 508 -23.24 33.24 29.39
C PHE A 508 -22.83 34.72 29.23
N ASP A 509 -21.67 35.14 29.75
CA ASP A 509 -21.10 36.48 29.51
C ASP A 509 -19.58 36.54 29.82
N GLY A 510 -18.93 37.67 29.53
CA GLY A 510 -17.50 37.87 29.80
C GLY A 510 -17.13 37.86 31.29
N GLN A 511 -18.03 38.22 32.20
CA GLN A 511 -17.77 38.18 33.65
C GLN A 511 -17.75 36.73 34.17
N GLU A 512 -18.72 35.92 33.75
CA GLU A 512 -18.77 34.48 34.04
C GLU A 512 -17.58 33.75 33.43
N MET A 513 -17.13 34.14 32.24
CA MET A 513 -15.92 33.57 31.63
C MET A 513 -14.70 33.77 32.53
N ARG A 514 -14.45 35.00 32.99
CA ARG A 514 -13.34 35.31 33.89
C ARG A 514 -13.45 34.55 35.21
N ALA A 515 -14.63 34.56 35.82
CA ALA A 515 -14.88 33.87 37.08
C ALA A 515 -14.66 32.35 36.95
N ALA A 516 -15.12 31.74 35.87
CA ALA A 516 -14.92 30.33 35.59
C ALA A 516 -13.43 30.01 35.47
N VAL A 517 -12.68 30.78 34.67
CA VAL A 517 -11.24 30.59 34.46
C VAL A 517 -10.45 30.74 35.77
N ASP A 518 -10.85 31.65 36.66
CA ASP A 518 -10.19 31.87 37.95
C ASP A 518 -10.35 30.69 38.92
N VAL A 519 -11.53 30.06 38.93
CA VAL A 519 -11.87 28.94 39.84
C VAL A 519 -11.40 27.58 39.30
N ILE A 520 -11.04 27.48 38.01
CA ILE A 520 -10.59 26.21 37.42
C ILE A 520 -9.27 25.72 38.05
N PRO A 521 -9.18 24.42 38.43
CA PRO A 521 -7.98 23.81 39.02
C PRO A 521 -6.78 23.79 38.08
N ARG A 522 -5.56 23.92 38.63
CA ARG A 522 -4.30 23.84 37.85
C ARG A 522 -3.92 22.42 37.47
N GLU A 523 -4.31 21.43 38.27
CA GLU A 523 -3.98 20.03 38.02
C GLU A 523 -5.07 19.32 37.22
N LEU A 524 -4.64 18.48 36.26
CA LEU A 524 -5.55 17.73 35.39
C LEU A 524 -6.40 16.72 36.19
N ASN A 525 -5.85 16.12 37.24
CA ASN A 525 -6.59 15.21 38.12
C ASN A 525 -7.71 15.93 38.88
N ASP A 526 -7.47 17.16 39.33
CA ASP A 526 -8.51 17.97 39.99
C ASP A 526 -9.59 18.40 39.00
N PHE A 527 -9.22 18.64 37.74
CA PHE A 527 -10.18 18.88 36.67
C PHE A 527 -11.07 17.66 36.42
N TYR A 528 -10.49 16.46 36.26
CA TYR A 528 -11.28 15.22 36.12
C TYR A 528 -12.13 14.93 37.35
N ARG A 529 -11.62 15.20 38.56
CA ARG A 529 -12.39 15.11 39.80
C ARG A 529 -13.56 16.08 39.81
N ARG A 530 -13.39 17.32 39.35
CA ARG A 530 -14.48 18.29 39.24
C ARG A 530 -15.57 17.79 38.29
N ILE A 531 -15.19 17.23 37.14
CA ILE A 531 -16.14 16.59 36.22
C ILE A 531 -16.88 15.44 36.91
N TRP A 532 -16.14 14.54 37.57
CA TRP A 532 -16.74 13.42 38.29
C TRP A 532 -17.71 13.88 39.38
N ASN A 533 -17.32 14.85 40.21
CA ASN A 533 -18.15 15.38 41.29
C ASN A 533 -19.45 16.00 40.77
N ARG A 534 -19.43 16.62 39.59
CA ARG A 534 -20.64 17.14 38.92
C ARG A 534 -21.56 16.03 38.46
N ILE A 535 -20.99 14.93 37.96
CA ILE A 535 -21.75 13.73 37.61
C ILE A 535 -22.35 13.13 38.89
N GLU A 536 -21.55 12.94 39.93
CA GLU A 536 -21.96 12.40 41.23
C GLU A 536 -23.09 13.22 41.88
N ALA A 537 -23.01 14.55 41.87
CA ALA A 537 -24.03 15.42 42.44
C ALA A 537 -25.41 15.33 41.73
N ARG A 538 -25.46 14.82 40.49
CA ARG A 538 -26.69 14.73 39.70
C ARG A 538 -27.42 13.40 39.84
N PHE A 539 -26.82 12.37 40.47
CA PHE A 539 -27.33 11.01 40.44
C PHE A 539 -27.25 10.27 41.76
N GLU A 540 -28.18 9.34 41.95
CA GLU A 540 -28.11 8.33 43.01
C GLU A 540 -27.02 7.28 42.73
N LEU A 541 -26.54 6.60 43.79
CA LEU A 541 -25.47 5.59 43.73
C LEU A 541 -25.64 4.54 42.62
N HIS A 542 -26.86 4.02 42.42
CA HIS A 542 -27.13 2.99 41.42
C HIS A 542 -26.90 3.44 39.97
N SER A 543 -27.04 4.74 39.69
CA SER A 543 -26.80 5.33 38.37
C SER A 543 -25.32 5.60 38.14
N LEU A 544 -24.57 5.88 39.21
CA LEU A 544 -23.11 6.02 39.17
C LEU A 544 -22.41 4.70 38.86
N ASP A 545 -22.94 3.57 39.32
CA ASP A 545 -22.38 2.25 38.98
C ASP A 545 -22.50 1.93 37.49
N LYS A 546 -23.57 2.37 36.82
CA LYS A 546 -23.68 2.26 35.35
C LYS A 546 -22.65 3.12 34.63
N ILE A 547 -22.35 4.31 35.15
CA ILE A 547 -21.32 5.19 34.59
C ILE A 547 -19.93 4.58 34.79
N ARG A 548 -19.61 4.10 35.99
CA ARG A 548 -18.35 3.37 36.26
C ARG A 548 -18.21 2.16 35.34
N ARG A 549 -19.28 1.40 35.17
CA ARG A 549 -19.33 0.27 34.24
C ARG A 549 -19.04 0.72 32.80
N MET A 550 -19.66 1.80 32.34
CA MET A 550 -19.39 2.34 30.99
C MET A 550 -17.92 2.70 30.78
N LEU A 551 -17.35 3.47 31.70
CA LEU A 551 -15.95 3.87 31.63
C LEU A 551 -15.00 2.65 31.69
N SER A 552 -15.35 1.65 32.51
CA SER A 552 -14.64 0.37 32.56
C SER A 552 -14.66 -0.38 31.21
N TRP A 553 -15.79 -0.37 30.51
CA TRP A 553 -15.89 -0.97 29.18
C TRP A 553 -15.08 -0.23 28.12
N ILE A 554 -15.05 1.09 28.15
CA ILE A 554 -14.19 1.89 27.25
C ILE A 554 -12.71 1.62 27.54
N MET A 555 -12.34 1.40 28.81
CA MET A 555 -10.96 1.20 29.25
C MET A 555 -10.39 -0.19 28.95
N PHE A 556 -11.15 -1.25 29.19
CA PHE A 556 -10.62 -2.62 29.19
C PHE A 556 -11.14 -3.51 28.05
N ALA A 557 -11.99 -2.97 27.16
CA ALA A 557 -12.46 -3.71 26.00
C ALA A 557 -11.30 -4.14 25.07
N LYS A 558 -11.48 -5.27 24.36
CA LYS A 558 -10.47 -5.80 23.43
C LYS A 558 -10.40 -5.02 22.11
N ARG A 559 -11.44 -4.22 21.84
CA ARG A 559 -11.46 -3.18 20.82
C ARG A 559 -12.41 -2.04 21.25
N PRO A 560 -12.26 -0.83 20.70
CA PRO A 560 -13.24 0.24 20.89
C PRO A 560 -14.67 -0.23 20.57
N LEU A 561 -15.63 0.19 21.39
CA LEU A 561 -17.04 -0.19 21.27
C LEU A 561 -17.85 0.89 20.57
N LYS A 562 -18.80 0.46 19.72
CA LYS A 562 -19.78 1.35 19.09
C LYS A 562 -20.87 1.76 20.08
N LYS A 563 -21.57 2.86 19.79
CA LYS A 563 -22.69 3.39 20.58
C LYS A 563 -23.65 2.31 21.08
N TYR A 564 -24.25 1.55 20.16
CA TYR A 564 -25.26 0.55 20.51
C TYR A 564 -24.68 -0.70 21.17
N GLU A 565 -23.39 -1.01 20.98
CA GLU A 565 -22.73 -2.09 21.73
C GLU A 565 -22.60 -1.71 23.19
N LEU A 566 -22.16 -0.47 23.46
CA LEU A 566 -22.02 0.07 24.80
C LEU A 566 -23.38 0.13 25.52
N LEU A 567 -24.43 0.65 24.87
CA LEU A 567 -25.78 0.71 25.45
C LEU A 567 -26.38 -0.67 25.75
N THR A 568 -26.07 -1.67 24.92
CA THR A 568 -26.50 -3.06 25.14
C THR A 568 -25.80 -3.67 26.35
N VAL A 569 -24.48 -3.51 26.45
CA VAL A 569 -23.68 -3.98 27.60
C VAL A 569 -24.18 -3.37 28.91
N LEU A 570 -24.44 -2.07 28.93
CA LEU A 570 -24.90 -1.35 30.11
C LEU A 570 -26.31 -1.76 30.59
N ALA A 571 -27.12 -2.32 29.70
CA ALA A 571 -28.45 -2.82 30.01
C ALA A 571 -28.44 -4.24 30.61
N PHE A 572 -27.33 -4.98 30.55
CA PHE A 572 -27.27 -6.33 31.14
C PHE A 572 -27.34 -6.28 32.66
N ASN A 573 -28.18 -7.14 33.23
CA ASN A 573 -28.16 -7.50 34.64
C ASN A 573 -28.06 -9.02 34.77
N GLU A 574 -27.63 -9.52 35.93
CA GLU A 574 -27.37 -10.96 36.17
C GLU A 574 -28.61 -11.87 36.02
N ARG A 575 -29.82 -11.33 35.86
CA ARG A 575 -31.08 -12.06 36.06
C ARG A 575 -32.10 -11.98 34.91
N SER A 576 -31.86 -11.24 33.83
CA SER A 576 -32.89 -11.05 32.79
C SER A 576 -32.38 -11.09 31.35
N THR A 577 -33.26 -11.53 30.45
CA THR A 577 -33.14 -11.32 29.00
C THR A 577 -33.16 -9.83 28.70
N LEU A 578 -32.28 -9.35 27.81
CA LEU A 578 -32.20 -7.94 27.44
C LEU A 578 -33.52 -7.47 26.79
N GLU A 579 -34.32 -6.66 27.48
CA GLU A 579 -35.61 -6.18 26.97
C GLU A 579 -35.54 -4.77 26.36
N ARG A 580 -34.63 -3.94 26.89
CA ARG A 580 -34.43 -2.55 26.49
C ARG A 580 -32.95 -2.18 26.57
N LEU A 581 -32.53 -1.24 25.74
CA LEU A 581 -31.20 -0.64 25.82
C LEU A 581 -31.07 0.29 27.01
N ALA A 582 -29.84 0.55 27.43
CA ALA A 582 -29.56 1.61 28.38
C ALA A 582 -29.89 2.99 27.75
N PRO A 583 -30.32 3.99 28.56
CA PRO A 583 -30.58 5.33 28.04
C PRO A 583 -29.31 5.98 27.48
N GLU A 584 -29.42 6.57 26.29
CA GLU A 584 -28.33 7.31 25.63
C GLU A 584 -27.79 8.47 26.49
N LYS A 585 -28.63 9.03 27.35
CA LYS A 585 -28.26 10.10 28.30
C LYS A 585 -27.01 9.74 29.13
N ILE A 586 -26.73 8.46 29.38
CA ILE A 586 -25.52 8.04 30.12
C ILE A 586 -24.24 8.41 29.35
N ILE A 587 -24.24 8.27 28.03
CA ILE A 587 -23.10 8.64 27.16
C ILE A 587 -22.94 10.16 27.15
N GLU A 588 -24.04 10.89 26.95
CA GLU A 588 -24.05 12.37 26.91
C GLU A 588 -23.43 12.99 28.17
N LEU A 589 -23.69 12.41 29.35
CA LEU A 589 -23.16 12.90 30.62
C LEU A 589 -21.65 12.72 30.76
N CYS A 590 -21.09 11.73 30.06
CA CYS A 590 -19.67 11.42 30.15
C CYS A 590 -18.85 12.04 29.03
N LYS A 591 -19.46 12.74 28.06
CA LYS A 591 -18.76 13.46 26.97
C LYS A 591 -17.57 14.34 27.43
N PRO A 592 -17.55 14.93 28.63
CA PRO A 592 -16.35 15.63 29.12
C PRO A 592 -15.14 14.72 29.39
N LEU A 593 -15.33 13.39 29.44
CA LEU A 593 -14.29 12.36 29.68
C LEU A 593 -14.13 11.41 28.48
N ILE A 594 -15.11 11.34 27.58
CA ILE A 594 -15.12 10.42 26.44
C ILE A 594 -15.48 11.15 25.15
N GLU A 595 -14.99 10.66 24.03
CA GLU A 595 -15.29 11.21 22.70
C GLU A 595 -15.74 10.10 21.76
N GLU A 596 -16.61 10.47 20.82
CA GLU A 596 -16.98 9.62 19.69
C GLU A 596 -15.96 9.85 18.57
N ARG A 597 -15.38 8.77 18.08
CA ARG A 597 -14.35 8.78 17.05
C ARG A 597 -14.98 8.77 15.65
N PRO A 598 -14.20 9.10 14.60
CA PRO A 598 -14.69 9.05 13.21
C PRO A 598 -15.23 7.68 12.78
N ASP A 599 -14.76 6.59 13.40
CA ASP A 599 -15.23 5.21 13.18
C ASP A 599 -16.50 4.83 13.99
N PHE A 600 -17.15 5.82 14.61
CA PHE A 600 -18.33 5.69 15.47
C PHE A 600 -18.11 4.83 16.73
N THR A 601 -16.86 4.68 17.15
CA THR A 601 -16.51 4.05 18.43
C THR A 601 -16.21 5.08 19.51
N TYR A 602 -16.33 4.68 20.78
CA TYR A 602 -16.06 5.56 21.92
C TYR A 602 -14.67 5.29 22.49
N GLY A 603 -13.93 6.37 22.73
CA GLY A 603 -12.66 6.39 23.44
C GLY A 603 -12.63 7.45 24.53
N PHE A 604 -11.58 7.47 25.34
CA PHE A 604 -11.33 8.60 26.23
C PHE A 604 -10.79 9.78 25.44
N ILE A 605 -11.14 11.00 25.88
CA ILE A 605 -10.61 12.26 25.33
C ILE A 605 -9.08 12.36 25.36
N HIS A 606 -8.43 11.54 26.21
CA HIS A 606 -6.98 11.43 26.34
C HIS A 606 -6.59 10.21 27.19
N GLY A 607 -5.39 9.66 26.95
CA GLY A 607 -4.84 8.51 27.68
C GLY A 607 -4.63 8.71 29.19
N SER A 608 -4.60 9.96 29.67
CA SER A 608 -4.50 10.26 31.12
C SER A 608 -5.80 10.00 31.90
N VAL A 609 -6.95 9.91 31.23
CA VAL A 609 -8.23 9.65 31.91
C VAL A 609 -8.25 8.23 32.52
N PRO A 610 -7.86 7.16 31.80
CA PRO A 610 -7.62 5.85 32.40
C PRO A 610 -6.75 5.89 33.66
N ASP A 611 -5.62 6.58 33.62
CA ASP A 611 -4.69 6.69 34.77
C ASP A 611 -5.37 7.32 35.99
N PHE A 612 -6.17 8.37 35.76
CA PHE A 612 -7.00 8.98 36.78
C PHE A 612 -8.02 7.96 37.34
N LEU A 613 -8.80 7.29 36.48
CA LEU A 613 -9.83 6.34 36.91
C LEU A 613 -9.26 5.12 37.66
N MET A 614 -8.00 4.76 37.41
CA MET A 614 -7.32 3.66 38.13
C MET A 614 -6.65 4.12 39.43
N SER A 615 -6.36 5.41 39.59
CA SER A 615 -5.73 5.95 40.80
C SER A 615 -6.68 5.90 41.99
N THR A 616 -6.20 5.39 43.14
CA THR A 616 -6.97 5.35 44.39
C THR A 616 -7.36 6.73 44.92
N GLN A 617 -6.70 7.78 44.43
CA GLN A 617 -6.95 9.15 44.85
C GLN A 617 -8.09 9.79 44.05
N SER A 618 -8.57 9.23 42.94
CA SER A 618 -9.41 9.92 41.94
C SER A 618 -10.87 10.19 42.35
N GLY A 619 -11.44 9.40 43.26
CA GLY A 619 -12.88 9.43 43.59
C GLY A 619 -13.66 8.26 42.95
N PRO A 620 -13.67 8.10 41.61
CA PRO A 620 -14.27 6.95 40.92
C PRO A 620 -13.25 5.87 40.58
N VAL A 621 -12.68 5.22 41.59
CA VAL A 621 -11.72 4.13 41.34
C VAL A 621 -12.41 3.00 40.59
N ILE A 622 -11.84 2.59 39.46
CA ILE A 622 -12.25 1.41 38.69
C ILE A 622 -11.14 0.35 38.83
N PRO A 623 -11.28 -0.60 39.78
CA PRO A 623 -10.30 -1.67 39.93
C PRO A 623 -10.32 -2.58 38.70
N GLU A 624 -9.14 -2.85 38.10
CA GLU A 624 -9.04 -3.71 36.92
C GLU A 624 -9.69 -5.07 37.15
N ILE A 625 -9.52 -5.66 38.34
CA ILE A 625 -10.12 -6.97 38.65
C ILE A 625 -11.65 -6.99 38.53
N HIS A 626 -12.33 -5.94 38.98
CA HIS A 626 -13.79 -5.83 38.89
C HIS A 626 -14.23 -5.57 37.45
N ALA A 627 -13.47 -4.76 36.71
CA ALA A 627 -13.72 -4.51 35.30
C ALA A 627 -13.64 -5.80 34.47
N ARG A 628 -12.56 -6.57 34.62
CA ARG A 628 -12.35 -7.84 33.91
C ARG A 628 -13.41 -8.87 34.27
N HIS A 629 -13.84 -8.89 35.53
CA HIS A 629 -14.93 -9.74 36.00
C HIS A 629 -16.26 -9.40 35.30
N ASP A 630 -16.69 -8.13 35.33
CA ASP A 630 -17.92 -7.69 34.67
C ASP A 630 -17.89 -7.95 33.15
N GLN A 631 -16.76 -7.70 32.50
CA GLN A 631 -16.59 -7.93 31.07
C GLN A 631 -16.75 -9.39 30.68
N SER A 632 -16.10 -10.27 31.44
CA SER A 632 -16.21 -11.71 31.27
C SER A 632 -17.64 -12.17 31.50
N LEU A 633 -18.24 -11.75 32.61
CA LEU A 633 -19.60 -12.13 32.99
C LEU A 633 -20.64 -11.67 31.97
N ALA A 634 -20.56 -10.43 31.49
CA ALA A 634 -21.48 -9.89 30.50
C ALA A 634 -21.39 -10.64 29.16
N CYS A 635 -20.17 -10.98 28.69
CA CYS A 635 -20.01 -11.78 27.47
C CYS A 635 -20.66 -13.16 27.63
N LEU A 636 -20.42 -13.84 28.75
CA LEU A 636 -20.98 -15.17 29.03
C LEU A 636 -22.51 -15.14 29.13
N ILE A 637 -23.07 -14.19 29.89
CA ILE A 637 -24.52 -14.03 30.03
C ILE A 637 -25.16 -13.65 28.70
N TYR A 638 -24.54 -12.75 27.93
CA TYR A 638 -24.99 -12.37 26.59
C TYR A 638 -25.09 -13.61 25.71
N LEU A 639 -24.01 -14.39 25.59
CA LEU A 639 -23.95 -15.56 24.71
C LEU A 639 -24.98 -16.61 25.14
N LYS A 640 -25.10 -16.87 26.44
CA LYS A 640 -26.13 -17.75 27.00
C LYS A 640 -27.55 -17.27 26.67
N SER A 641 -27.83 -15.97 26.76
CA SER A 641 -29.14 -15.43 26.36
C SER A 641 -29.35 -15.53 24.85
N ALA A 642 -28.30 -15.40 24.06
CA ALA A 642 -28.36 -15.43 22.61
C ALA A 642 -28.66 -16.85 22.09
N THR A 643 -28.21 -17.93 22.76
CA THR A 643 -28.52 -19.31 22.35
C THR A 643 -30.04 -19.54 22.27
N ASN A 644 -30.80 -18.99 23.20
CA ASN A 644 -32.28 -19.06 23.20
C ASN A 644 -32.90 -18.31 22.02
N VAL A 645 -32.39 -17.12 21.68
CA VAL A 645 -32.98 -16.26 20.62
C VAL A 645 -32.59 -16.74 19.21
N PHE A 646 -31.38 -17.25 19.04
CA PHE A 646 -30.89 -17.79 17.78
C PHE A 646 -31.14 -19.30 17.64
N SER A 647 -31.87 -19.90 18.58
CA SER A 647 -32.40 -21.26 18.46
C SER A 647 -33.38 -21.35 17.28
N PRO A 648 -33.36 -22.44 16.48
CA PRO A 648 -34.35 -22.68 15.42
C PRO A 648 -35.81 -22.62 15.91
N ALA A 649 -36.07 -22.89 17.19
CA ALA A 649 -37.41 -22.84 17.77
C ALA A 649 -37.93 -21.41 18.03
N TYR A 650 -37.06 -20.39 18.01
CA TYR A 650 -37.46 -19.01 18.26
C TYR A 650 -38.09 -18.38 17.00
N SER A 651 -39.18 -17.61 17.17
CA SER A 651 -39.88 -16.99 16.05
C SER A 651 -38.98 -16.05 15.24
N GLU A 652 -38.98 -16.19 13.90
CA GLU A 652 -38.18 -15.35 13.00
C GLU A 652 -38.52 -13.86 13.17
N ARG A 653 -39.82 -13.53 13.17
CA ARG A 653 -40.30 -12.15 13.39
C ARG A 653 -39.85 -11.57 14.74
N GLY A 654 -39.90 -12.37 15.82
CA GLY A 654 -39.42 -11.93 17.13
C GLY A 654 -37.92 -11.68 17.14
N ARG A 655 -37.14 -12.50 16.42
CA ARG A 655 -35.69 -12.35 16.31
C ARG A 655 -35.33 -11.07 15.55
N ASP A 656 -35.95 -10.85 14.40
CA ASP A 656 -35.76 -9.64 13.59
C ASP A 656 -36.07 -8.37 14.38
N LEU A 657 -37.20 -8.33 15.10
CA LEU A 657 -37.58 -7.18 15.94
C LEU A 657 -36.55 -6.89 17.02
N ARG A 658 -35.92 -7.91 17.60
CA ARG A 658 -34.85 -7.72 18.60
C ARG A 658 -33.58 -7.15 17.96
N VAL A 659 -33.21 -7.62 16.76
CA VAL A 659 -32.08 -7.07 16.00
C VAL A 659 -32.34 -5.62 15.59
N LEU A 660 -33.53 -5.31 15.04
CA LEU A 660 -33.94 -3.95 14.66
C LEU A 660 -33.95 -2.98 15.85
N LYS A 661 -34.24 -3.47 17.06
CA LYS A 661 -34.18 -2.70 18.31
C LYS A 661 -32.80 -2.65 18.94
N TRP A 662 -31.76 -3.05 18.22
CA TRP A 662 -30.36 -3.05 18.66
C TRP A 662 -30.04 -3.96 19.86
N LEU A 663 -30.96 -4.84 20.27
CA LEU A 663 -30.81 -5.70 21.46
C LEU A 663 -29.74 -6.79 21.30
N HIS A 664 -29.21 -6.96 20.09
CA HIS A 664 -28.14 -7.91 19.76
C HIS A 664 -26.96 -7.22 19.06
N SER A 665 -26.77 -5.90 19.26
CA SER A 665 -25.63 -5.16 18.71
C SER A 665 -24.28 -5.70 19.20
N PHE A 666 -24.23 -6.22 20.44
CA PHE A 666 -23.02 -6.75 21.08
C PHE A 666 -22.62 -8.17 20.61
N HIS A 667 -23.38 -8.76 19.68
CA HIS A 667 -23.20 -10.16 19.25
C HIS A 667 -21.80 -10.44 18.72
N LEU A 668 -21.33 -9.62 17.78
CA LEU A 668 -20.04 -9.78 17.13
C LEU A 668 -18.90 -9.74 18.14
N TYR A 669 -18.94 -8.77 19.05
CA TYR A 669 -17.92 -8.59 20.08
C TYR A 669 -17.91 -9.78 21.05
N ALA A 670 -19.06 -10.17 21.60
CA ALA A 670 -19.16 -11.25 22.58
C ALA A 670 -18.66 -12.58 22.01
N THR A 671 -19.08 -12.93 20.78
CA THR A 671 -18.64 -14.18 20.12
C THR A 671 -17.13 -14.23 19.91
N HIS A 672 -16.50 -13.11 19.57
CA HIS A 672 -15.05 -13.07 19.30
C HIS A 672 -14.22 -13.01 20.59
N PHE A 673 -14.62 -12.22 21.59
CA PHE A 673 -13.72 -11.85 22.70
C PHE A 673 -14.06 -12.47 24.06
N TRP A 674 -15.07 -13.35 24.17
CA TRP A 674 -15.45 -13.93 25.47
C TRP A 674 -14.31 -14.74 26.12
N ILE A 675 -13.54 -15.49 25.33
CA ILE A 675 -12.37 -16.26 25.79
C ILE A 675 -11.27 -15.32 26.28
N ASP A 676 -10.99 -14.25 25.51
CA ASP A 676 -9.95 -13.28 25.84
C ASP A 676 -10.23 -12.52 27.14
N HIS A 677 -11.50 -12.25 27.44
CA HIS A 677 -11.91 -11.66 28.72
C HIS A 677 -11.81 -12.66 29.86
N LEU A 678 -12.30 -13.88 29.65
CA LEU A 678 -12.24 -14.96 30.65
C LEU A 678 -10.78 -15.23 31.07
N LEU A 679 -9.86 -15.35 30.10
CA LEU A 679 -8.44 -15.56 30.37
C LEU A 679 -7.80 -14.36 31.06
N ALA A 680 -8.14 -13.13 30.64
CA ALA A 680 -7.60 -11.92 31.27
C ALA A 680 -8.02 -11.80 32.75
N PHE A 681 -9.27 -12.15 33.09
CA PHE A 681 -9.72 -12.20 34.48
C PHE A 681 -8.98 -13.31 35.26
N ALA A 682 -8.89 -14.51 34.68
CA ALA A 682 -8.32 -15.67 35.35
C ALA A 682 -6.80 -15.51 35.62
N ASN A 683 -6.08 -14.77 34.77
CA ASN A 683 -4.67 -14.40 35.00
C ASN A 683 -4.47 -13.48 36.22
N LEU A 684 -5.45 -12.62 36.55
CA LEU A 684 -5.38 -11.73 37.71
C LEU A 684 -5.79 -12.41 39.03
N GLN A 685 -6.57 -13.49 38.95
CA GLN A 685 -7.04 -14.27 40.11
C GLN A 685 -6.97 -15.79 39.84
N PRO A 686 -5.77 -16.40 39.90
CA PRO A 686 -5.60 -17.83 39.63
C PRO A 686 -6.35 -18.75 40.60
N SER A 687 -6.67 -18.27 41.81
CA SER A 687 -7.37 -19.03 42.86
C SER A 687 -8.89 -19.00 42.76
N LEU A 688 -9.48 -18.14 41.90
CA LEU A 688 -10.93 -18.01 41.71
C LEU A 688 -11.74 -17.83 43.04
N THR A 689 -11.17 -17.16 44.05
CA THR A 689 -11.69 -17.14 45.44
C THR A 689 -12.57 -15.94 45.84
N LEU A 690 -12.83 -14.96 44.96
CA LEU A 690 -13.68 -13.80 45.28
C LEU A 690 -15.17 -14.17 45.38
N PRO A 691 -15.99 -13.53 46.24
CA PRO A 691 -17.43 -13.81 46.32
C PRO A 691 -18.20 -13.69 44.98
N GLY A 692 -17.69 -12.91 44.02
CA GLY A 692 -18.23 -12.79 42.67
C GLY A 692 -17.73 -13.83 41.65
N SER A 693 -16.64 -14.55 41.93
CA SER A 693 -16.09 -15.56 41.01
C SER A 693 -17.08 -16.71 40.80
N THR A 694 -17.89 -17.04 41.82
CA THR A 694 -18.88 -18.13 41.75
C THR A 694 -19.93 -17.90 40.67
N VAL A 695 -20.40 -16.66 40.48
CA VAL A 695 -21.40 -16.32 39.45
C VAL A 695 -20.81 -16.42 38.05
N LEU A 696 -19.58 -15.91 37.87
CA LEU A 696 -18.86 -15.99 36.59
C LEU A 696 -18.54 -17.42 36.21
N ILE A 697 -18.02 -18.22 37.14
CA ILE A 697 -17.72 -19.64 36.92
C ILE A 697 -19.01 -20.40 36.59
N LYS A 698 -20.09 -20.16 37.32
CA LYS A 698 -21.40 -20.76 37.03
C LYS A 698 -21.88 -20.41 35.62
N ALA A 699 -21.82 -19.14 35.22
CA ALA A 699 -22.19 -18.69 33.88
C ALA A 699 -21.31 -19.34 32.80
N ALA A 700 -20.01 -19.47 33.05
CA ALA A 700 -19.07 -20.14 32.13
C ALA A 700 -19.40 -21.63 31.96
N TYR A 701 -19.68 -22.34 33.05
CA TYR A 701 -20.10 -23.74 33.01
C TYR A 701 -21.45 -23.93 32.31
N GLU A 702 -22.42 -23.08 32.59
CA GLU A 702 -23.73 -23.16 31.95
C GLU A 702 -23.62 -22.93 30.44
N LEU A 703 -22.83 -21.95 29.99
CA LEU A 703 -22.56 -21.74 28.57
C LEU A 703 -21.82 -22.95 27.97
N ALA A 704 -20.75 -23.43 28.62
CA ALA A 704 -19.98 -24.57 28.14
C ALA A 704 -20.84 -25.84 28.01
N ASN A 705 -21.77 -26.09 28.94
CA ASN A 705 -22.71 -27.20 28.87
C ASN A 705 -23.68 -27.05 27.70
N ILE A 706 -24.21 -25.84 27.46
CA ILE A 706 -25.09 -25.58 26.32
C ILE A 706 -24.35 -25.85 25.00
N LEU A 707 -23.15 -25.28 24.85
CA LEU A 707 -22.32 -25.46 23.66
C LEU A 707 -21.96 -26.93 23.45
N SER A 708 -21.63 -27.66 24.51
CA SER A 708 -21.32 -29.10 24.44
C SER A 708 -22.54 -29.99 24.14
N SER A 709 -23.75 -29.57 24.53
CA SER A 709 -24.98 -30.36 24.36
C SER A 709 -25.57 -30.35 22.94
N VAL A 710 -25.21 -29.34 22.14
CA VAL A 710 -25.70 -29.18 20.75
C VAL A 710 -24.75 -29.88 19.76
N ASP A 711 -23.50 -30.14 20.17
CA ASP A 711 -22.43 -30.68 19.32
C ASP A 711 -22.45 -32.23 19.17
N THR A 712 -23.44 -32.95 19.72
CA THR A 712 -23.48 -34.44 19.73
C THR A 712 -23.75 -35.12 18.38
N PHE A 713 -23.76 -34.39 17.26
CA PHE A 713 -24.09 -34.92 15.94
C PHE A 713 -22.90 -34.99 14.97
N ILE A 714 -21.69 -35.31 15.43
CA ILE A 714 -20.61 -35.73 14.52
C ILE A 714 -19.85 -36.92 15.12
N GLN A 715 -20.24 -38.13 14.72
CA GLN A 715 -19.29 -39.22 14.58
C GLN A 715 -18.58 -39.03 13.24
N SER A 716 -17.31 -38.63 13.28
CA SER A 716 -16.41 -38.83 12.16
C SER A 716 -15.08 -39.35 12.70
N GLU A 717 -14.60 -40.40 12.05
CA GLU A 717 -13.37 -41.14 12.31
C GLU A 717 -12.16 -40.25 12.64
N GLU A 718 -11.27 -40.79 13.48
CA GLU A 718 -10.03 -40.19 13.96
C GLU A 718 -9.18 -39.58 12.84
N LEU A 719 -9.35 -38.29 12.58
CA LEU A 719 -8.38 -37.48 11.86
C LEU A 719 -7.36 -36.94 12.87
N THR A 720 -6.20 -37.60 12.93
CA THR A 720 -5.02 -37.14 13.66
C THR A 720 -4.40 -35.93 12.96
N VAL A 721 -4.93 -34.74 13.24
CA VAL A 721 -4.30 -33.47 12.84
C VAL A 721 -3.21 -33.13 13.86
N PRO A 722 -2.00 -32.72 13.45
CA PRO A 722 -0.93 -32.37 14.38
C PRO A 722 -1.33 -31.15 15.21
N ILE A 723 -1.37 -31.35 16.52
CA ILE A 723 -1.65 -30.36 17.56
C ILE A 723 -0.58 -29.26 17.48
N ILE A 724 -0.97 -28.05 17.07
CA ILE A 724 -0.08 -26.90 17.10
C ILE A 724 -0.21 -26.25 18.49
N THR A 725 0.83 -26.50 19.29
CA THR A 725 1.21 -25.80 20.53
C THR A 725 0.12 -25.63 21.60
N ASP A 726 0.24 -26.41 22.68
CA ASP A 726 -0.25 -26.02 24.01
C ASP A 726 0.13 -24.56 24.26
N ARG A 727 -0.85 -23.64 24.31
CA ARG A 727 -0.66 -22.39 25.04
C ARG A 727 -0.53 -22.79 26.50
N GLU A 728 0.70 -22.91 27.00
CA GLU A 728 0.99 -23.20 28.42
C GLU A 728 0.16 -22.28 29.35
N ASP A 729 -0.12 -21.06 28.89
CA ASP A 729 -0.95 -20.04 29.54
C ASP A 729 -2.43 -20.45 29.73
N VAL A 730 -3.05 -21.13 28.76
CA VAL A 730 -4.46 -21.59 28.85
C VAL A 730 -4.55 -22.89 29.66
N ALA A 731 -3.55 -23.77 29.48
CA ALA A 731 -3.44 -25.04 30.18
C ALA A 731 -3.05 -24.90 31.67
N GLY A 732 -2.53 -23.76 32.12
CA GLY A 732 -2.26 -23.53 33.54
C GLY A 732 -3.52 -23.14 34.34
N VAL A 733 -4.40 -22.33 33.74
CA VAL A 733 -5.39 -21.54 34.49
C VAL A 733 -6.77 -22.19 34.55
N ILE A 734 -7.22 -22.88 33.48
CA ILE A 734 -8.58 -23.45 33.38
C ILE A 734 -8.57 -25.00 33.34
N LYS A 735 -7.39 -25.63 33.36
CA LYS A 735 -7.24 -27.11 33.25
C LYS A 735 -8.01 -27.92 34.28
N ASN A 736 -8.24 -27.35 35.47
CA ASN A 736 -9.01 -28.01 36.53
C ASN A 736 -10.53 -27.99 36.27
N HIS A 737 -11.00 -27.30 35.22
CA HIS A 737 -12.40 -27.13 34.86
C HIS A 737 -12.74 -27.91 33.57
N GLY A 738 -12.81 -29.25 33.64
CA GLY A 738 -12.90 -30.17 32.48
C GLY A 738 -13.76 -29.71 31.29
N VAL A 739 -15.09 -29.62 31.45
CA VAL A 739 -16.01 -29.25 30.35
C VAL A 739 -15.72 -27.86 29.78
N LEU A 740 -15.36 -26.90 30.64
CA LEU A 740 -15.03 -25.54 30.22
C LEU A 740 -13.70 -25.51 29.44
N TYR A 741 -12.71 -26.26 29.90
CA TYR A 741 -11.42 -26.41 29.23
C TYR A 741 -11.59 -27.00 27.83
N ASP A 742 -12.40 -28.05 27.68
CA ASP A 742 -12.64 -28.70 26.39
C ASP A 742 -13.31 -27.77 25.38
N VAL A 743 -14.29 -26.97 25.81
CA VAL A 743 -14.97 -25.98 24.96
C VAL A 743 -14.03 -24.84 24.59
N VAL A 744 -13.32 -24.26 25.55
CA VAL A 744 -12.36 -23.18 25.29
C VAL A 744 -11.27 -23.63 24.32
N ARG A 745 -10.72 -24.82 24.53
CA ARG A 745 -9.69 -25.39 23.64
C ARG A 745 -10.24 -25.59 22.24
N ARG A 746 -11.40 -26.22 22.08
CA ARG A 746 -12.03 -26.45 20.77
C ARG A 746 -12.30 -25.16 20.00
N GLU A 747 -12.78 -24.12 20.68
CA GLU A 747 -13.05 -22.82 20.08
C GLU A 747 -11.76 -22.09 19.68
N LEU A 748 -10.67 -22.23 20.44
CA LEU A 748 -9.35 -21.74 20.05
C LEU A 748 -8.78 -22.52 18.86
N ASP A 749 -8.87 -23.86 18.89
CA ASP A 749 -8.43 -24.73 17.80
C ASP A 749 -9.19 -24.45 16.50
N SER A 750 -10.51 -24.16 16.57
CA SER A 750 -11.31 -23.76 15.41
C SER A 750 -10.81 -22.44 14.79
N ARG A 751 -10.50 -21.45 15.64
CA ARG A 751 -9.93 -20.16 15.18
C ARG A 751 -8.59 -20.39 14.47
N ASP A 752 -7.72 -21.21 15.04
CA ASP A 752 -6.39 -21.50 14.50
C ASP A 752 -6.47 -22.34 13.21
N LEU A 753 -7.36 -23.34 13.14
CA LEU A 753 -7.59 -24.15 11.94
C LEU A 753 -8.17 -23.34 10.77
N ALA A 754 -9.01 -22.35 11.04
CA ALA A 754 -9.52 -21.43 10.02
C ALA A 754 -8.42 -20.49 9.50
N GLU A 755 -7.45 -20.11 10.33
CA GLU A 755 -6.25 -19.38 9.90
C GLU A 755 -5.30 -20.27 9.05
N LEU A 756 -5.16 -21.56 9.40
CA LEU A 756 -4.25 -22.52 8.76
C LEU A 756 -4.78 -23.14 7.46
N SER A 757 -6.08 -23.37 7.33
CA SER A 757 -6.73 -23.95 6.14
C SER A 757 -6.71 -23.01 4.91
N SER A 758 -6.18 -21.80 5.07
CA SER A 758 -5.83 -20.83 4.03
C SER A 758 -4.75 -21.30 3.02
N GLY A 759 -4.36 -22.59 3.01
CA GLY A 759 -3.21 -23.10 2.24
C GLY A 759 -3.48 -24.20 1.21
N ASN A 760 -4.58 -24.98 1.28
CA ASN A 760 -4.81 -26.15 0.42
C ASN A 760 -6.28 -26.26 -0.02
N SER A 761 -6.58 -25.80 -1.23
CA SER A 761 -7.85 -26.11 -1.91
C SER A 761 -7.83 -27.56 -2.41
N LYS A 762 -8.20 -28.54 -1.57
CA LYS A 762 -8.73 -29.87 -1.97
C LYS A 762 -8.95 -30.87 -0.81
N ALA A 763 -9.16 -30.43 0.43
CA ALA A 763 -9.73 -31.30 1.45
C ALA A 763 -11.20 -30.93 1.63
N GLY A 764 -12.11 -31.81 1.19
CA GLY A 764 -13.52 -31.74 1.55
C GLY A 764 -13.69 -32.05 3.02
N ILE A 765 -13.22 -31.15 3.89
CA ILE A 765 -13.47 -31.22 5.32
C ILE A 765 -14.86 -30.62 5.50
N ALA A 766 -15.83 -31.47 5.82
CA ALA A 766 -17.10 -31.02 6.36
C ALA A 766 -16.78 -30.23 7.64
N THR A 767 -16.72 -28.90 7.55
CA THR A 767 -16.52 -28.04 8.72
C THR A 767 -17.74 -28.18 9.60
N CYS A 768 -17.61 -28.92 10.69
CA CYS A 768 -18.50 -28.83 11.83
C CYS A 768 -18.60 -27.36 12.23
N LEU A 769 -19.78 -26.75 12.10
CA LEU A 769 -19.99 -25.40 12.60
C LEU A 769 -20.25 -25.48 14.09
N THR A 770 -19.44 -24.79 14.90
CA THR A 770 -19.76 -24.67 16.33
C THR A 770 -21.08 -23.91 16.50
N GLU A 771 -21.77 -24.15 17.62
CA GLU A 771 -23.03 -23.45 17.92
C GLU A 771 -22.87 -21.91 17.90
N LEU A 772 -21.71 -21.40 18.34
CA LEU A 772 -21.38 -19.97 18.27
C LEU A 772 -21.26 -19.47 16.83
N GLU A 773 -20.60 -20.22 15.94
CA GLU A 773 -20.50 -19.89 14.51
C GLU A 773 -21.86 -19.90 13.82
N ARG A 774 -22.72 -20.87 14.18
CA ARG A 774 -24.10 -20.94 13.68
C ARG A 774 -24.91 -19.70 14.08
N MET A 775 -24.83 -19.31 15.35
CA MET A 775 -25.50 -18.10 15.85
C MET A 775 -24.96 -16.83 15.18
N LEU A 776 -23.65 -16.73 15.01
CA LEU A 776 -22.99 -15.61 14.34
C LEU A 776 -23.47 -15.46 12.89
N LYS A 777 -23.50 -16.56 12.12
CA LYS A 777 -24.01 -16.57 10.74
C LYS A 777 -25.48 -16.18 10.68
N ALA A 778 -26.30 -16.66 11.61
CA ALA A 778 -27.71 -16.29 11.69
C ALA A 778 -27.88 -14.78 11.94
N TYR A 779 -27.12 -14.20 12.87
CA TYR A 779 -27.13 -12.76 13.12
C TYR A 779 -26.72 -11.95 11.89
N GLN A 780 -25.59 -12.28 11.25
CA GLN A 780 -25.09 -11.61 10.04
C GLN A 780 -26.10 -11.69 8.89
N SER A 781 -26.73 -12.86 8.69
CA SER A 781 -27.78 -13.03 7.68
C SER A 781 -28.98 -12.12 7.93
N ILE A 782 -29.42 -11.99 9.19
CA ILE A 782 -30.54 -11.12 9.57
C ILE A 782 -30.20 -9.66 9.29
N VAL A 783 -29.04 -9.17 9.74
CA VAL A 783 -28.59 -7.79 9.49
C VAL A 783 -28.52 -7.51 7.99
N GLY A 784 -27.92 -8.42 7.21
CA GLY A 784 -27.82 -8.29 5.75
C GLY A 784 -29.18 -8.20 5.05
N ARG A 785 -30.18 -8.98 5.48
CA ARG A 785 -31.55 -8.88 4.94
C ARG A 785 -32.25 -7.58 5.34
N LEU A 786 -32.14 -7.17 6.60
CA LEU A 786 -32.89 -6.04 7.16
C LEU A 786 -32.43 -4.68 6.60
N ILE A 787 -31.15 -4.52 6.24
CA ILE A 787 -30.62 -3.28 5.67
C ILE A 787 -31.30 -2.91 4.34
N HIS A 788 -31.64 -3.92 3.53
CA HIS A 788 -32.30 -3.73 2.24
C HIS A 788 -33.83 -3.61 2.35
N THR A 789 -34.39 -3.73 3.55
CA THR A 789 -35.84 -3.68 3.77
C THR A 789 -36.36 -2.23 3.79
N THR A 790 -37.45 -1.92 3.09
CA THR A 790 -38.02 -0.56 3.01
C THR A 790 -38.95 -0.23 4.18
N SER A 791 -39.66 -1.22 4.72
CA SER A 791 -40.53 -1.09 5.90
C SER A 791 -40.62 -2.42 6.65
N TYR A 792 -40.74 -2.39 7.98
CA TYR A 792 -40.91 -3.60 8.80
C TYR A 792 -42.07 -3.44 9.80
N PRO A 793 -43.04 -4.37 9.87
CA PRO A 793 -44.19 -4.25 10.77
C PRO A 793 -43.79 -4.19 12.25
N GLY A 794 -44.16 -3.09 12.93
CA GLY A 794 -43.86 -2.87 14.36
C GLY A 794 -42.60 -2.05 14.64
N ILE A 795 -41.98 -1.46 13.61
CA ILE A 795 -40.85 -0.52 13.71
C ILE A 795 -41.21 0.74 12.91
N SER A 796 -40.87 1.92 13.44
CA SER A 796 -41.12 3.19 12.75
C SER A 796 -40.14 3.39 11.58
N ALA A 797 -40.51 4.21 10.59
CA ALA A 797 -39.61 4.54 9.49
C ALA A 797 -38.31 5.22 9.98
N GLY A 798 -38.39 6.03 11.04
CA GLY A 798 -37.24 6.67 11.69
C GLY A 798 -36.30 5.65 12.34
N ASP A 799 -36.84 4.69 13.08
CA ASP A 799 -36.05 3.63 13.73
C ASP A 799 -35.35 2.73 12.69
N LEU A 800 -36.05 2.40 11.61
CA LEU A 800 -35.48 1.62 10.51
C LEU A 800 -34.37 2.39 9.78
N ALA A 801 -34.55 3.70 9.56
CA ALA A 801 -33.51 4.56 8.98
C ALA A 801 -32.29 4.67 9.92
N ALA A 802 -32.50 4.78 11.23
CA ALA A 802 -31.43 4.77 12.22
C ALA A 802 -30.68 3.42 12.24
N PHE A 803 -31.42 2.30 12.17
CA PHE A 803 -30.84 0.95 12.00
C PHE A 803 -29.93 0.86 10.79
N LYS A 804 -30.40 1.32 9.63
CA LYS A 804 -29.62 1.34 8.39
C LYS A 804 -28.38 2.20 8.50
N ARG A 805 -28.50 3.43 9.02
CA ARG A 805 -27.34 4.33 9.19
C ARG A 805 -26.29 3.74 10.13
N GLY A 806 -26.69 3.17 11.26
CA GLY A 806 -25.74 2.60 12.22
C GLY A 806 -25.05 1.32 11.73
N HIS A 807 -25.67 0.56 10.82
CA HIS A 807 -25.04 -0.60 10.18
C HIS A 807 -24.44 -0.29 8.80
N ALA A 808 -24.60 0.92 8.27
CA ALA A 808 -24.22 1.27 6.89
C ALA A 808 -22.78 0.87 6.57
N PHE A 809 -21.84 1.09 7.49
CA PHE A 809 -20.42 0.81 7.31
C PHE A 809 -19.95 -0.52 7.92
N SER A 810 -20.84 -1.31 8.53
CA SER A 810 -20.44 -2.49 9.31
C SER A 810 -21.31 -3.73 9.16
N ALA A 811 -22.27 -3.69 8.24
CA ALA A 811 -23.19 -4.77 7.95
C ALA A 811 -22.51 -6.08 7.56
N TYR A 812 -21.41 -5.98 6.83
CA TYR A 812 -20.74 -7.12 6.22
C TYR A 812 -19.41 -7.37 6.90
N THR A 813 -19.30 -8.35 7.80
CA THR A 813 -18.04 -8.65 8.51
C THR A 813 -17.22 -9.72 7.81
N SER A 814 -15.89 -9.62 7.90
CA SER A 814 -14.97 -10.66 7.41
C SER A 814 -15.31 -12.01 8.04
N ARG A 815 -15.30 -13.07 7.24
CA ARG A 815 -15.55 -14.45 7.66
C ARG A 815 -14.31 -15.17 8.18
N PHE A 816 -13.15 -14.53 8.14
CA PHE A 816 -11.89 -15.09 8.62
C PHE A 816 -11.74 -14.87 10.13
N PRO A 817 -11.64 -15.94 10.94
CA PRO A 817 -11.33 -15.84 12.37
C PRO A 817 -9.98 -15.13 12.57
N GLY A 818 -9.88 -14.28 13.58
CA GLY A 818 -8.67 -13.49 13.87
C GLY A 818 -8.53 -12.19 13.06
N CYS A 819 -9.35 -11.98 12.02
CA CYS A 819 -9.34 -10.72 11.27
C CYS A 819 -9.94 -9.56 12.10
N THR A 820 -9.27 -8.39 12.13
CA THR A 820 -9.80 -7.18 12.78
C THR A 820 -11.18 -6.79 12.22
N TRP A 821 -11.39 -6.97 10.92
CA TRP A 821 -12.64 -6.69 10.22
C TRP A 821 -13.74 -7.73 10.42
N ALA A 822 -13.46 -8.82 11.16
CA ALA A 822 -14.49 -9.79 11.56
C ALA A 822 -15.47 -9.22 12.60
N THR A 823 -15.08 -8.15 13.29
CA THR A 823 -15.95 -7.46 14.26
C THR A 823 -16.26 -6.00 13.90
N VAL A 824 -15.50 -5.38 13.00
CA VAL A 824 -15.70 -4.00 12.54
C VAL A 824 -16.71 -3.93 11.40
N GLY A 825 -16.54 -4.78 10.38
CA GLY A 825 -17.41 -4.85 9.20
C GLY A 825 -17.08 -3.88 8.07
N PHE A 826 -17.73 -4.08 6.93
CA PHE A 826 -17.61 -3.32 5.69
C PHE A 826 -18.97 -2.73 5.30
N GLU A 827 -18.92 -1.69 4.47
CA GLU A 827 -20.11 -1.00 3.97
C GLU A 827 -20.96 -1.88 3.04
N ASN A 828 -20.29 -2.69 2.21
CA ASN A 828 -20.95 -3.57 1.27
C ASN A 828 -20.22 -4.91 1.14
N ASP A 829 -20.95 -5.88 0.58
CA ASP A 829 -20.44 -7.25 0.40
C ASP A 829 -19.25 -7.30 -0.56
N THR A 830 -19.16 -6.36 -1.51
CA THR A 830 -18.03 -6.24 -2.45
C THR A 830 -16.74 -5.86 -1.73
N LEU A 831 -16.77 -4.84 -0.87
CA LEU A 831 -15.60 -4.46 -0.06
C LEU A 831 -15.19 -5.57 0.90
N ARG A 832 -16.16 -6.26 1.52
CA ARG A 832 -15.86 -7.48 2.30
C ARG A 832 -15.20 -8.52 1.41
N TYR A 833 -15.76 -8.81 0.24
CA TYR A 833 -15.22 -9.78 -0.69
C TYR A 833 -13.81 -9.42 -1.14
N ASP A 834 -13.54 -8.16 -1.49
CA ASP A 834 -12.21 -7.68 -1.90
C ASP A 834 -11.20 -7.77 -0.76
N HIS A 835 -11.61 -7.47 0.47
CA HIS A 835 -10.79 -7.70 1.66
C HIS A 835 -10.57 -9.20 1.94
N GLU A 836 -11.61 -10.02 1.83
CA GLU A 836 -11.52 -11.47 1.95
C GLU A 836 -10.70 -12.09 0.83
N MET A 837 -10.66 -11.47 -0.35
CA MET A 837 -9.72 -11.81 -1.42
C MET A 837 -8.29 -11.51 -1.01
N LYS A 838 -8.01 -10.60 -0.06
CA LYS A 838 -6.67 -10.42 0.53
C LYS A 838 -6.32 -11.56 1.49
N HIS A 839 -7.29 -12.10 2.22
CA HIS A 839 -7.12 -13.34 2.99
C HIS A 839 -6.96 -14.57 2.07
N MET A 840 -7.72 -14.60 0.97
CA MET A 840 -7.67 -15.62 -0.09
C MET A 840 -6.61 -15.32 -1.16
N GLN A 841 -5.79 -14.27 -1.03
CA GLN A 841 -4.71 -13.91 -1.96
C GLN A 841 -3.55 -14.91 -1.86
N LYS A 842 -3.88 -16.16 -1.50
CA LYS A 842 -3.15 -17.36 -1.84
C LYS A 842 -3.61 -18.01 -3.16
N LEU A 843 -3.95 -17.26 -4.23
CA LEU A 843 -4.27 -17.85 -5.55
C LEU A 843 -3.04 -18.61 -6.06
N ARG A 844 -3.01 -19.95 -5.99
CA ARG A 844 -1.87 -20.76 -6.41
C ARG A 844 -2.19 -21.49 -7.70
N CYS A 845 -1.16 -21.79 -8.48
CA CYS A 845 -1.33 -22.67 -9.63
C CYS A 845 -1.78 -24.06 -9.16
N THR A 846 -2.81 -24.61 -9.80
CA THR A 846 -3.39 -25.92 -9.43
C THR A 846 -2.65 -27.11 -10.04
N VAL A 847 -1.60 -26.88 -10.84
CA VAL A 847 -0.80 -27.93 -11.49
C VAL A 847 0.17 -28.56 -10.47
N PRO A 848 0.04 -29.86 -10.14
CA PRO A 848 0.94 -30.53 -9.20
C PRO A 848 2.39 -30.47 -9.67
N GLY A 849 3.31 -30.06 -8.79
CA GLY A 849 4.74 -29.92 -9.11
C GLY A 849 5.13 -28.60 -9.79
N CYS A 850 4.20 -27.65 -9.96
CA CYS A 850 4.53 -26.31 -10.46
C CYS A 850 5.47 -25.57 -9.48
N GLY A 851 6.61 -25.08 -9.98
CA GLY A 851 7.62 -24.36 -9.17
C GLY A 851 7.16 -22.99 -8.63
N TYR A 852 6.08 -22.42 -9.19
CA TYR A 852 5.44 -21.19 -8.71
C TYR A 852 4.49 -21.51 -7.56
N GLY A 853 4.99 -21.49 -6.32
CA GLY A 853 4.15 -21.70 -5.12
C GLY A 853 4.02 -20.49 -4.20
N LEU A 854 4.38 -19.32 -4.71
CA LEU A 854 3.78 -18.09 -4.21
C LEU A 854 2.42 -17.88 -4.84
N PRO A 855 1.52 -17.21 -4.14
CA PRO A 855 0.25 -16.89 -4.72
C PRO A 855 0.24 -15.65 -5.59
N PHE A 856 -0.67 -15.66 -6.56
CA PHE A 856 -0.91 -14.59 -7.51
C PHE A 856 -1.79 -13.51 -6.89
N ALA A 857 -1.40 -12.26 -7.07
CA ALA A 857 -2.14 -11.08 -6.57
C ALA A 857 -3.52 -10.87 -7.24
N SER A 858 -3.82 -11.58 -8.35
CA SER A 858 -5.12 -11.54 -9.02
C SER A 858 -5.39 -12.79 -9.87
N MET A 859 -6.67 -13.05 -10.15
CA MET A 859 -7.11 -14.14 -11.06
C MET A 859 -6.56 -13.97 -12.48
N LYS A 860 -6.34 -12.71 -12.92
CA LYS A 860 -5.73 -12.39 -14.22
C LYS A 860 -4.26 -12.82 -14.26
N ALA A 861 -3.52 -12.62 -13.17
CA ALA A 861 -2.12 -13.05 -13.06
C ALA A 861 -2.00 -14.59 -13.03
N LEU A 862 -2.90 -15.29 -12.35
CA LEU A 862 -2.96 -16.76 -12.38
C LEU A 862 -3.28 -17.27 -13.80
N LYS A 863 -4.29 -16.70 -14.49
CA LYS A 863 -4.60 -17.07 -15.88
C LYS A 863 -3.43 -16.80 -16.83
N SER A 864 -2.72 -15.70 -16.64
CA SER A 864 -1.50 -15.39 -17.40
C SER A 864 -0.42 -16.45 -17.15
N HIS A 865 -0.16 -16.81 -15.89
CA HIS A 865 0.76 -17.88 -15.53
C HIS A 865 0.35 -19.22 -16.18
N ASP A 866 -0.91 -19.62 -16.06
CA ASP A 866 -1.40 -20.87 -16.66
C ASP A 866 -1.24 -20.86 -18.19
N SER A 867 -1.52 -19.73 -18.84
CA SER A 867 -1.31 -19.58 -20.30
C SER A 867 0.16 -19.56 -20.72
N THR A 868 1.07 -19.17 -19.84
CA THR A 868 2.50 -19.01 -20.15
C THR A 868 3.28 -20.29 -19.85
N TYR A 869 2.93 -20.99 -18.77
CA TYR A 869 3.70 -22.12 -18.24
C TYR A 869 2.98 -23.47 -18.38
N HIS A 870 1.65 -23.47 -18.55
CA HIS A 870 0.83 -24.69 -18.60
C HIS A 870 -0.03 -24.79 -19.86
N ALA A 871 0.14 -23.89 -20.82
CA ALA A 871 -0.53 -23.99 -22.11
C ALA A 871 0.03 -25.18 -22.91
N PRO A 872 -0.82 -26.03 -23.49
CA PRO A 872 -0.36 -27.05 -24.43
C PRO A 872 0.29 -26.37 -25.66
N PRO A 873 1.34 -26.97 -26.27
CA PRO A 873 1.99 -26.37 -27.43
C PRO A 873 0.97 -26.16 -28.56
N PRO A 874 1.06 -25.05 -29.31
CA PRO A 874 0.12 -24.80 -30.40
C PRO A 874 0.26 -25.89 -31.45
N ILE A 875 -0.84 -26.58 -31.73
CA ILE A 875 -0.95 -27.46 -32.89
C ILE A 875 -0.73 -26.57 -34.12
N SER A 876 0.43 -26.71 -34.75
CA SER A 876 0.73 -26.01 -35.98
C SER A 876 -0.30 -26.42 -37.03
N LYS A 877 -1.08 -25.44 -37.51
CA LYS A 877 -1.83 -25.61 -38.76
C LYS A 877 -0.78 -25.78 -39.86
N VAL A 878 -0.51 -27.03 -40.21
CA VAL A 878 0.22 -27.39 -41.42
C VAL A 878 -0.54 -26.79 -42.60
N ALA A 879 0.07 -25.80 -43.23
CA ALA A 879 -0.33 -25.28 -44.52
C ALA A 879 -0.23 -26.43 -45.54
N ARG A 880 -1.37 -26.84 -46.08
CA ARG A 880 -1.41 -27.55 -47.37
C ARG A 880 -1.03 -26.53 -48.44
N THR A 881 0.14 -26.69 -49.06
CA THR A 881 0.26 -26.90 -50.52
C THR A 881 1.71 -27.18 -50.92
N ALA A 882 1.89 -28.39 -51.43
CA ALA A 882 2.81 -28.86 -52.47
C ALA A 882 4.07 -28.04 -52.79
N TRP A 883 5.24 -28.68 -52.63
CA TRP A 883 6.26 -28.72 -53.68
C TRP A 883 6.83 -30.15 -53.78
N MET A 884 6.56 -30.79 -54.92
CA MET A 884 7.39 -31.87 -55.45
C MET A 884 8.78 -31.32 -55.78
N LYS A 885 9.83 -32.02 -55.34
CA LYS A 885 11.15 -32.27 -55.99
C LYS A 885 12.28 -32.28 -54.96
N GLY A 886 13.06 -33.37 -54.95
CA GLY A 886 14.51 -33.29 -54.67
C GLY A 886 15.03 -33.87 -53.34
N SER A 887 15.24 -35.20 -53.31
CA SER A 887 16.44 -35.91 -52.82
C SER A 887 17.14 -35.54 -51.49
N CYS A 888 17.11 -36.49 -50.55
CA CYS A 888 18.00 -36.61 -49.38
C CYS A 888 19.44 -37.03 -49.78
N HIS A 889 20.45 -36.32 -49.27
CA HIS A 889 21.88 -36.64 -49.32
C HIS A 889 22.32 -37.28 -47.99
N ALA A 890 22.18 -38.61 -47.80
CA ALA A 890 22.91 -39.41 -46.78
C ALA A 890 22.46 -40.88 -46.68
N CYS A 891 21.64 -41.38 -47.60
CA CYS A 891 21.56 -42.82 -47.89
C CYS A 891 22.00 -43.07 -49.33
N LYS A 892 23.26 -42.70 -49.62
CA LYS A 892 24.03 -43.41 -50.63
C LYS A 892 24.58 -44.65 -49.94
N ASP A 893 24.23 -45.79 -50.54
CA ASP A 893 24.84 -47.10 -50.41
C ASP A 893 23.94 -48.17 -49.79
N ILE A 894 23.55 -49.08 -50.69
CA ILE A 894 23.08 -50.45 -50.49
C ILE A 894 21.59 -50.55 -50.10
N MET A 895 20.68 -50.51 -51.07
CA MET A 895 20.17 -51.63 -51.88
C MET A 895 19.44 -52.74 -51.10
N VAL A 896 18.22 -52.99 -51.61
CA VAL A 896 17.38 -54.18 -51.50
C VAL A 896 16.26 -54.13 -50.44
N SER A 897 15.07 -54.11 -51.04
CA SER A 897 13.73 -54.39 -50.53
C SER A 897 13.66 -55.38 -49.36
N CYS A 898 12.81 -55.08 -48.37
CA CYS A 898 12.02 -56.15 -47.82
C CYS A 898 10.63 -55.71 -47.40
N ASP A 899 9.72 -56.60 -47.77
CA ASP A 899 8.28 -56.51 -47.87
C ASP A 899 7.60 -56.71 -46.51
N LYS A 900 6.31 -56.41 -46.48
CA LYS A 900 5.42 -56.51 -45.33
C LYS A 900 5.35 -57.95 -44.82
N ASN A 901 5.28 -58.08 -43.48
CA ASN A 901 4.98 -59.30 -42.69
C ASN A 901 6.16 -60.20 -42.27
N LYS A 902 6.88 -59.84 -41.20
CA LYS A 902 6.98 -60.59 -39.90
C LYS A 902 8.11 -60.03 -38.99
N PRO A 903 8.10 -60.33 -37.65
CA PRO A 903 8.73 -59.50 -36.64
C PRO A 903 10.07 -60.01 -36.07
N ARG A 904 10.84 -59.04 -35.52
CA ARG A 904 11.97 -59.09 -34.56
C ARG A 904 13.34 -59.65 -35.02
N CYS A 905 14.36 -58.78 -34.94
CA CYS A 905 15.76 -59.09 -34.61
C CYS A 905 16.42 -57.78 -34.10
N THR A 906 16.47 -57.52 -32.79
CA THR A 906 17.57 -57.82 -31.84
C THR A 906 18.92 -57.15 -32.16
N ARG A 907 19.02 -55.83 -31.96
CA ARG A 907 20.26 -55.15 -31.56
C ARG A 907 19.90 -53.84 -30.89
N CYS A 908 20.43 -53.60 -29.68
CA CYS A 908 20.21 -52.46 -28.77
C CYS A 908 19.21 -52.69 -27.59
N LEU A 909 19.36 -53.80 -26.87
CA LEU A 909 19.46 -53.80 -25.38
C LEU A 909 20.97 -53.68 -25.09
N SER A 910 21.52 -53.00 -24.08
CA SER A 910 21.18 -52.75 -22.66
C SER A 910 21.95 -51.48 -22.20
N VAL A 911 21.68 -50.78 -21.08
CA VAL A 911 21.86 -51.17 -19.67
C VAL A 911 21.27 -50.07 -18.72
N ASP A 912 20.68 -50.54 -17.60
CA ASP A 912 20.37 -49.91 -16.28
C ASP A 912 19.22 -48.88 -16.09
N SER A 913 18.37 -48.94 -15.05
CA SER A 913 18.00 -49.96 -14.04
C SER A 913 16.80 -49.50 -13.17
N LYS A 914 15.87 -50.44 -12.87
CA LYS A 914 14.98 -50.68 -11.69
C LYS A 914 14.10 -49.59 -11.02
N CYS A 915 12.80 -49.89 -10.89
CA CYS A 915 11.97 -50.00 -9.64
C CYS A 915 10.45 -49.83 -9.93
N PHE A 916 9.44 -50.45 -9.29
CA PHE A 916 9.24 -51.67 -8.48
C PHE A 916 7.70 -51.78 -8.21
N TYR A 917 7.09 -52.95 -8.50
CA TYR A 917 5.90 -53.63 -7.92
C TYR A 917 4.44 -53.07 -7.85
N ASP A 918 3.56 -53.91 -8.44
CA ASP A 918 2.11 -54.25 -8.37
C ASP A 918 1.52 -54.54 -6.95
N PRO A 919 0.20 -54.89 -6.71
CA PRO A 919 -0.82 -55.46 -7.63
C PRO A 919 -2.32 -55.02 -7.48
N GLU A 920 -3.13 -55.39 -8.48
CA GLU A 920 -4.60 -55.59 -8.47
C GLU A 920 -5.03 -56.76 -7.52
N PRO A 921 -6.31 -56.89 -7.04
CA PRO A 921 -7.39 -57.40 -7.88
C PRO A 921 -8.88 -57.02 -7.56
N ASP A 922 -9.70 -57.35 -8.55
CA ASP A 922 -11.08 -57.84 -8.52
C ASP A 922 -12.31 -56.91 -8.51
N ALA A 923 -13.07 -57.08 -9.58
CA ALA A 923 -14.49 -56.78 -9.72
C ALA A 923 -15.34 -57.85 -9.04
N ASN A 924 -16.50 -57.47 -8.47
CA ASN A 924 -17.66 -58.35 -8.40
C ASN A 924 -19.02 -57.61 -8.28
N LEU A 925 -19.85 -57.88 -9.30
CA LEU A 925 -21.26 -58.25 -9.28
C LEU A 925 -22.37 -57.30 -8.76
N GLN A 926 -23.18 -56.86 -9.74
CA GLN A 926 -24.65 -57.02 -9.87
C GLN A 926 -25.59 -56.78 -8.66
N LYS A 927 -26.59 -55.90 -8.84
CA LYS A 927 -27.97 -56.23 -9.30
C LYS A 927 -28.89 -55.00 -9.26
N GLY A 928 -29.72 -54.82 -10.29
CA GLY A 928 -30.86 -53.89 -10.29
C GLY A 928 -31.10 -53.24 -11.67
N VAL A 929 -31.80 -53.87 -12.64
CA VAL A 929 -33.28 -53.92 -12.78
C VAL A 929 -33.83 -52.73 -13.62
N TRP A 930 -34.30 -53.08 -14.83
CA TRP A 930 -35.35 -52.47 -15.70
C TRP A 930 -34.95 -51.26 -16.56
N LYS A 931 -34.81 -51.40 -17.89
CA LYS A 931 -35.79 -51.61 -19.00
C LYS A 931 -36.41 -50.30 -19.55
N SER A 932 -36.29 -50.20 -20.87
CA SER A 932 -37.15 -49.55 -21.89
C SER A 932 -37.11 -48.02 -22.11
N MET A 933 -36.30 -47.62 -23.10
CA MET A 933 -36.72 -46.79 -24.26
C MET A 933 -37.96 -47.41 -24.95
N PRO A 934 -38.83 -46.64 -25.67
CA PRO A 934 -38.61 -46.34 -27.12
C PRO A 934 -39.29 -45.00 -27.57
N ARG A 935 -39.24 -44.43 -28.79
CA ARG A 935 -38.60 -44.61 -30.12
C ARG A 935 -39.07 -43.45 -31.03
N LYS A 936 -38.25 -43.09 -32.05
CA LYS A 936 -38.60 -42.65 -33.45
C LYS A 936 -39.30 -41.27 -33.60
N SER A 937 -39.12 -40.44 -34.63
CA SER A 937 -38.75 -40.65 -36.05
C SER A 937 -38.29 -39.33 -36.74
N VAL A 938 -37.43 -39.50 -37.75
CA VAL A 938 -36.93 -38.64 -38.87
C VAL A 938 -38.13 -38.03 -39.69
N PRO A 939 -38.06 -37.04 -40.62
CA PRO A 939 -36.90 -36.64 -41.46
C PRO A 939 -36.74 -35.17 -41.96
N GLY A 940 -35.58 -34.88 -42.56
CA GLY A 940 -35.55 -34.42 -43.97
C GLY A 940 -35.32 -32.95 -44.32
N GLN A 941 -34.23 -32.74 -45.07
CA GLN A 941 -34.12 -32.00 -46.35
C GLN A 941 -33.33 -30.68 -46.45
N CYS A 942 -32.46 -30.76 -47.46
CA CYS A 942 -31.45 -29.87 -47.99
C CYS A 942 -31.97 -28.68 -48.81
N ALA A 943 -30.98 -27.86 -49.22
CA ALA A 943 -30.85 -27.15 -50.50
C ALA A 943 -31.53 -25.76 -50.58
N ALA A 944 -30.95 -24.73 -51.21
CA ALA A 944 -29.67 -24.55 -51.91
C ALA A 944 -29.49 -23.06 -52.26
N SER A 945 -28.24 -22.69 -52.57
CA SER A 945 -27.78 -21.66 -53.54
C SER A 945 -28.21 -20.20 -53.30
N THR A 946 -27.34 -19.18 -53.35
CA THR A 946 -26.45 -18.82 -54.48
C THR A 946 -25.42 -17.77 -54.02
N LEU A 947 -24.19 -17.87 -54.53
CA LEU A 947 -23.11 -16.86 -54.53
C LEU A 947 -23.56 -15.57 -55.28
N PRO A 948 -23.03 -14.35 -54.98
CA PRO A 948 -21.67 -13.98 -55.40
C PRO A 948 -20.87 -12.99 -54.49
N VAL A 949 -19.61 -12.85 -54.88
CA VAL A 949 -18.44 -12.06 -54.39
C VAL A 949 -18.64 -10.53 -54.59
N PRO A 950 -17.70 -9.63 -54.23
CA PRO A 950 -17.34 -9.03 -52.93
C PRO A 950 -17.68 -7.51 -52.82
N LYS A 951 -17.83 -6.94 -51.61
CA LYS A 951 -17.69 -5.49 -51.39
C LYS A 951 -17.02 -5.17 -50.04
N THR A 952 -15.84 -4.56 -50.16
CA THR A 952 -15.28 -3.43 -49.39
C THR A 952 -15.50 -3.33 -47.87
N ALA A 953 -14.38 -3.17 -47.19
CA ALA A 953 -14.21 -2.90 -45.76
C ALA A 953 -15.26 -1.94 -45.15
N SER A 954 -15.89 -2.37 -44.08
CA SER A 954 -16.56 -1.51 -43.10
C SER A 954 -15.67 -1.38 -41.86
N SER A 955 -15.39 -0.13 -41.47
CA SER A 955 -14.82 0.22 -40.15
C SER A 955 -15.72 -0.27 -39.02
N PRO A 956 -15.18 -0.61 -37.84
CA PRO A 956 -15.98 -1.00 -36.69
C PRO A 956 -16.68 0.23 -36.09
N VAL A 957 -18.00 0.17 -35.99
CA VAL A 957 -18.80 1.07 -35.16
C VAL A 957 -18.49 0.75 -33.68
N LEU A 958 -17.94 1.71 -32.95
CA LEU A 958 -17.72 1.64 -31.50
C LEU A 958 -18.98 2.13 -30.76
N TYR A 959 -19.31 1.48 -29.65
CA TYR A 959 -20.45 1.84 -28.81
C TYR A 959 -20.13 3.11 -27.97
N PRO A 960 -20.99 4.15 -27.98
CA PRO A 960 -20.78 5.43 -27.28
C PRO A 960 -20.40 5.30 -25.80
N ASP A 961 -20.96 4.32 -25.10
CA ASP A 961 -20.76 4.14 -23.65
C ASP A 961 -19.34 3.68 -23.29
N ILE A 962 -18.68 2.94 -24.17
CA ILE A 962 -17.32 2.45 -23.95
C ILE A 962 -16.32 3.59 -24.12
N LEU A 963 -16.52 4.43 -25.13
CA LEU A 963 -15.67 5.59 -25.38
C LEU A 963 -15.88 6.67 -24.29
N LYS A 964 -17.13 6.88 -23.86
CA LYS A 964 -17.44 7.75 -22.72
C LYS A 964 -16.70 7.32 -21.46
N SER A 965 -16.75 6.03 -21.14
CA SER A 965 -16.04 5.44 -20.00
C SER A 965 -14.53 5.59 -20.13
N GLN A 966 -13.96 5.38 -21.31
CA GLN A 966 -12.51 5.48 -21.53
C GLN A 966 -12.02 6.93 -21.53
N LEU A 967 -12.81 7.89 -22.03
CA LEU A 967 -12.50 9.31 -21.96
C LEU A 967 -12.64 9.84 -20.53
N LEU A 968 -13.69 9.44 -19.79
CA LEU A 968 -13.80 9.77 -18.37
C LEU A 968 -12.61 9.20 -17.57
N ASP A 969 -12.23 7.94 -17.80
CA ASP A 969 -11.05 7.35 -17.18
C ASP A 969 -9.77 8.10 -17.57
N TYR A 970 -9.60 8.46 -18.84
CA TYR A 970 -8.44 9.21 -19.30
C TYR A 970 -8.35 10.59 -18.65
N TYR A 971 -9.45 11.35 -18.61
CA TYR A 971 -9.48 12.68 -18.00
C TYR A 971 -9.40 12.63 -16.46
N GLN A 972 -10.02 11.64 -15.79
CA GLN A 972 -9.88 11.45 -14.34
C GLN A 972 -8.45 11.07 -13.95
N ASN A 973 -7.77 10.25 -14.75
CA ASN A 973 -6.38 9.85 -14.50
C ASN A 973 -5.36 10.94 -14.89
N HIS A 974 -5.74 11.95 -15.67
CA HIS A 974 -4.87 13.05 -16.10
C HIS A 974 -5.29 14.44 -15.58
N LEU A 975 -6.32 14.49 -14.73
CA LEU A 975 -6.88 15.69 -14.10
C LEU A 975 -5.86 16.46 -13.25
N GLN A 976 -4.86 15.77 -12.68
CA GLN A 976 -3.75 16.38 -11.94
C GLN A 976 -2.66 16.97 -12.84
N GLN A 977 -2.60 16.59 -14.13
CA GLN A 977 -1.57 17.03 -15.08
C GLN A 977 -2.03 18.21 -15.96
N LEU A 978 -3.32 18.51 -16.00
CA LEU A 978 -3.87 19.71 -16.64
C LEU A 978 -3.67 20.92 -15.70
N ILE A 979 -2.50 21.55 -15.80
CA ILE A 979 -2.17 22.77 -15.06
C ILE A 979 -3.01 23.92 -15.64
N GLY A 980 -3.92 24.51 -14.86
CA GLY A 980 -4.72 25.66 -15.30
C GLY A 980 -6.02 25.94 -14.52
N TRP A 981 -6.48 25.02 -13.67
CA TRP A 981 -7.68 25.25 -12.85
C TRP A 981 -7.39 26.23 -11.70
N ARG A 982 -8.25 27.24 -11.50
CA ARG A 982 -8.17 28.09 -10.29
C ARG A 982 -8.47 27.25 -9.04
N ALA A 983 -7.80 27.57 -7.94
CA ALA A 983 -7.81 26.77 -6.71
C ALA A 983 -9.17 26.75 -5.99
N ASP A 984 -10.05 27.70 -6.31
CA ASP A 984 -11.39 27.92 -5.75
C ASP A 984 -12.50 27.05 -6.39
N VAL A 985 -12.27 26.44 -7.56
CA VAL A 985 -13.28 25.59 -8.21
C VAL A 985 -13.38 24.22 -7.53
N LEU A 986 -14.55 23.87 -7.02
CA LEU A 986 -14.76 22.63 -6.26
C LEU A 986 -14.60 21.37 -7.15
N PRO A 987 -14.07 20.26 -6.61
CA PRO A 987 -13.86 19.01 -7.37
C PRO A 987 -15.13 18.46 -8.04
N SER A 988 -16.31 18.66 -7.44
CA SER A 988 -17.60 18.26 -7.99
C SER A 988 -17.94 18.99 -9.29
N GLN A 989 -17.67 20.30 -9.36
CA GLN A 989 -17.89 21.13 -10.55
C GLN A 989 -16.91 20.75 -11.67
N ARG A 990 -15.68 20.36 -11.33
CA ARG A 990 -14.69 19.83 -12.30
C ARG A 990 -15.15 18.50 -12.90
N ALA A 991 -15.78 17.63 -12.10
CA ALA A 991 -16.30 16.34 -12.56
C ALA A 991 -17.54 16.49 -13.47
N GLU A 992 -18.42 17.44 -13.15
CA GLU A 992 -19.59 17.80 -13.97
C GLU A 992 -19.15 18.35 -15.33
N PHE A 993 -18.15 19.24 -15.34
CA PHE A 993 -17.52 19.77 -16.55
C PHE A 993 -16.91 18.68 -17.47
N VAL A 994 -16.15 17.73 -16.91
CA VAL A 994 -15.56 16.62 -17.69
C VAL A 994 -16.65 15.73 -18.29
N THR A 995 -17.77 15.59 -17.59
CA THR A 995 -18.92 14.81 -18.04
C THR A 995 -19.62 15.50 -19.22
N ASP A 996 -19.80 16.82 -19.15
CA ASP A 996 -20.42 17.61 -20.22
C ASP A 996 -19.54 17.69 -21.48
N LEU A 997 -18.23 17.84 -21.31
CA LEU A 997 -17.27 17.79 -22.43
C LEU A 997 -17.29 16.42 -23.13
N ALA A 998 -17.32 15.33 -22.35
CA ALA A 998 -17.43 13.97 -22.89
C ALA A 998 -18.76 13.76 -23.63
N ASN A 999 -19.86 14.31 -23.13
CA ASN A 999 -21.17 14.25 -23.82
C ASN A 999 -21.17 15.05 -25.13
N SER A 1000 -20.52 16.22 -25.17
CA SER A 1000 -20.41 17.03 -26.39
C SER A 1000 -19.55 16.37 -27.47
N LEU A 1001 -18.48 15.66 -27.08
CA LEU A 1001 -17.61 14.91 -28.00
C LEU A 1001 -18.30 13.69 -28.61
N LEU A 1002 -19.24 13.07 -27.89
CA LEU A 1002 -20.02 11.92 -28.39
C LEU A 1002 -21.03 12.32 -29.47
N LEU A 1003 -21.49 13.58 -29.49
CA LEU A 1003 -22.38 14.11 -30.53
C LEU A 1003 -21.66 14.33 -31.88
N ASP A 1004 -20.33 14.51 -31.87
CA ASP A 1004 -19.52 14.83 -33.06
C ASP A 1004 -18.99 13.58 -33.80
N GLN A 1005 -19.12 12.39 -33.19
CA GLN A 1005 -18.63 11.10 -33.75
C GLN A 1005 -19.28 10.70 -35.08
N ALA A 1006 -20.39 11.33 -35.49
CA ALA A 1006 -21.01 11.04 -36.77
C ALA A 1006 -20.19 11.56 -37.98
N SER A 1007 -19.18 12.44 -37.80
CA SER A 1007 -18.50 13.07 -38.94
C SER A 1007 -16.96 13.23 -38.89
N LEU A 1008 -16.28 13.06 -37.75
CA LEU A 1008 -14.82 13.23 -37.64
C LEU A 1008 -14.14 12.10 -36.84
N GLY A 1009 -12.92 11.71 -37.24
CA GLY A 1009 -12.14 10.66 -36.58
C GLY A 1009 -11.63 11.07 -35.18
N GLU A 1010 -11.50 10.09 -34.28
CA GLU A 1010 -11.19 10.26 -32.84
C GLU A 1010 -10.04 11.25 -32.55
N THR A 1011 -8.95 11.17 -33.30
CA THR A 1011 -7.74 11.96 -33.01
C THR A 1011 -7.85 13.42 -33.39
N GLU A 1012 -8.66 13.75 -34.40
CA GLU A 1012 -8.75 15.11 -34.94
C GLU A 1012 -9.86 15.93 -34.28
N ALA A 1013 -10.95 15.25 -33.86
CA ALA A 1013 -11.97 15.83 -33.00
C ALA A 1013 -11.37 16.22 -31.62
N VAL A 1014 -10.60 15.32 -31.00
CA VAL A 1014 -9.93 15.59 -29.72
C VAL A 1014 -8.95 16.76 -29.83
N LYS A 1015 -8.13 16.83 -30.90
CA LYS A 1015 -7.19 17.95 -31.09
C LYS A 1015 -7.89 19.30 -31.31
N ARG A 1016 -8.98 19.34 -32.09
CA ARG A 1016 -9.73 20.59 -32.30
C ARG A 1016 -10.42 21.06 -31.03
N SER A 1017 -11.03 20.15 -30.26
CA SER A 1017 -11.64 20.49 -28.97
C SER A 1017 -10.59 20.94 -27.96
N MET A 1018 -9.41 20.30 -27.89
CA MET A 1018 -8.33 20.76 -27.02
C MET A 1018 -7.80 22.15 -27.41
N LYS A 1019 -7.74 22.47 -28.70
CA LYS A 1019 -7.31 23.79 -29.19
C LYS A 1019 -8.35 24.87 -28.88
N PHE A 1020 -9.63 24.58 -29.12
CA PHE A 1020 -10.75 25.48 -28.80
C PHE A 1020 -10.82 25.77 -27.29
N GLU A 1021 -10.59 24.76 -26.45
CA GLU A 1021 -10.59 24.90 -24.99
C GLU A 1021 -9.38 25.65 -24.44
N ALA A 1022 -8.20 25.46 -25.04
CA ALA A 1022 -7.00 26.23 -24.69
C ALA A 1022 -7.16 27.72 -25.02
N GLU A 1023 -7.82 28.05 -26.14
CA GLU A 1023 -8.16 29.43 -26.52
C GLU A 1023 -9.21 30.03 -25.56
N ARG A 1024 -10.22 29.25 -25.14
CA ARG A 1024 -11.28 29.64 -24.17
C ARG A 1024 -10.77 29.98 -22.76
N LEU A 1025 -9.85 29.17 -22.22
CA LEU A 1025 -9.28 29.37 -20.88
C LEU A 1025 -8.40 30.61 -20.78
N SER A 1026 -7.89 31.10 -21.91
CA SER A 1026 -6.98 32.24 -21.93
C SER A 1026 -7.65 33.62 -21.83
N GLN A 1027 -8.99 33.71 -21.91
CA GLN A 1027 -9.71 34.98 -22.08
C GLN A 1027 -10.64 35.41 -20.93
N CYS A 1028 -10.85 34.61 -19.88
CA CYS A 1028 -11.85 34.92 -18.83
C CYS A 1028 -11.24 35.41 -17.51
N THR A 1029 -11.77 36.53 -16.94
CA THR A 1029 -11.25 37.12 -15.69
C THR A 1029 -12.15 36.93 -14.45
N SER A 1030 -13.44 36.60 -14.60
CA SER A 1030 -14.38 36.39 -13.47
C SER A 1030 -15.40 35.24 -13.65
N GLU A 1031 -15.97 34.75 -12.53
CA GLU A 1031 -16.86 33.57 -12.44
C GLU A 1031 -18.28 33.81 -13.02
N ILE A 1032 -18.77 35.05 -12.97
CA ILE A 1032 -20.10 35.45 -13.49
C ILE A 1032 -20.08 35.62 -15.02
N GLU A 1033 -18.94 36.05 -15.58
CA GLU A 1033 -18.74 36.12 -17.04
C GLU A 1033 -18.59 34.72 -17.66
N TYR A 1034 -17.91 33.80 -16.97
CA TYR A 1034 -17.73 32.43 -17.42
C TYR A 1034 -19.08 31.71 -17.61
N THR A 1035 -19.98 31.82 -16.62
CA THR A 1035 -21.29 31.17 -16.65
C THR A 1035 -22.27 31.84 -17.63
N SER A 1036 -22.19 33.17 -17.80
CA SER A 1036 -23.06 33.89 -18.74
C SER A 1036 -22.63 33.74 -20.21
N SER A 1037 -21.32 33.68 -20.49
CA SER A 1037 -20.80 33.38 -21.84
C SER A 1037 -21.10 31.93 -22.22
N MET A 1038 -20.93 30.99 -21.29
CA MET A 1038 -21.20 29.56 -21.54
C MET A 1038 -22.65 29.32 -21.99
N HIS A 1039 -23.65 29.93 -21.33
CA HIS A 1039 -25.05 29.76 -21.71
C HIS A 1039 -25.43 30.51 -23.00
N ARG A 1040 -24.86 31.71 -23.22
CA ARG A 1040 -25.12 32.51 -24.43
C ARG A 1040 -24.51 31.84 -25.67
N ASP A 1041 -23.34 31.22 -25.53
CA ASP A 1041 -22.61 30.63 -26.64
C ASP A 1041 -23.02 29.17 -26.91
N ILE A 1042 -23.49 28.43 -25.90
CA ILE A 1042 -24.23 27.17 -26.14
C ILE A 1042 -25.48 27.46 -26.96
N ALA A 1043 -26.20 28.56 -26.70
CA ALA A 1043 -27.36 28.94 -27.49
C ALA A 1043 -27.00 29.33 -28.94
N ILE A 1044 -25.88 30.05 -29.16
CA ILE A 1044 -25.38 30.42 -30.50
C ILE A 1044 -24.84 29.20 -31.26
N TYR A 1045 -24.10 28.30 -30.59
CA TYR A 1045 -23.56 27.08 -31.19
C TYR A 1045 -24.69 26.11 -31.58
N THR A 1046 -25.73 26.02 -30.75
CA THR A 1046 -26.94 25.24 -31.06
C THR A 1046 -27.75 25.86 -32.20
N GLN A 1047 -27.83 27.20 -32.29
CA GLN A 1047 -28.47 27.90 -33.41
C GLN A 1047 -27.70 27.74 -34.74
N THR A 1048 -26.37 27.72 -34.68
CA THR A 1048 -25.51 27.58 -35.87
C THR A 1048 -25.56 26.15 -36.43
N LEU A 1049 -25.71 25.13 -35.57
CA LEU A 1049 -25.88 23.72 -35.94
C LEU A 1049 -27.25 23.37 -36.54
N MET A 1050 -28.30 24.19 -36.30
CA MET A 1050 -29.64 23.99 -36.86
C MET A 1050 -29.91 24.71 -38.19
N GLY A 1051 -28.90 25.33 -38.80
CA GLY A 1051 -28.91 25.73 -40.20
C GLY A 1051 -30.02 26.71 -40.60
N VAL A 1052 -29.98 27.95 -40.10
CA VAL A 1052 -30.79 29.05 -40.64
C VAL A 1052 -29.96 30.36 -40.70
N TYR A 1053 -29.43 30.65 -41.91
CA TYR A 1053 -28.78 31.87 -42.46
C TYR A 1053 -27.31 32.24 -42.10
N PRO A 1054 -26.53 32.84 -43.04
CA PRO A 1054 -25.12 33.20 -42.85
C PRO A 1054 -24.94 34.66 -42.42
N LEU A 1055 -23.94 34.92 -41.57
CA LEU A 1055 -23.52 36.27 -41.17
C LEU A 1055 -22.02 36.46 -41.44
N GLU A 1056 -21.73 37.02 -42.61
CA GLU A 1056 -20.53 37.81 -42.86
C GLU A 1056 -20.67 39.18 -42.16
N HIS A 1057 -19.54 39.77 -41.76
CA HIS A 1057 -19.35 40.98 -40.94
C HIS A 1057 -19.44 40.75 -39.43
N ILE A 1058 -18.29 40.65 -38.74
CA ILE A 1058 -17.69 41.71 -37.88
C ILE A 1058 -16.19 41.35 -37.69
N GLU A 1059 -15.35 41.72 -38.66
CA GLU A 1059 -13.99 42.15 -38.36
C GLU A 1059 -14.03 43.67 -38.28
N SER A 1060 -13.56 44.22 -37.15
CA SER A 1060 -13.11 45.61 -36.90
C SER A 1060 -13.70 46.15 -35.60
N SER A 1061 -12.90 46.13 -34.53
CA SER A 1061 -12.67 47.30 -33.66
C SER A 1061 -11.84 46.92 -32.41
N PHE A 1062 -10.67 47.58 -32.26
CA PHE A 1062 -9.83 47.76 -31.06
C PHE A 1062 -9.10 46.51 -30.54
N ASP A 1063 -7.78 46.35 -30.55
CA ASP A 1063 -6.58 47.21 -30.56
C ASP A 1063 -6.33 48.14 -29.36
N SER A 1064 -5.11 48.00 -28.82
CA SER A 1064 -4.36 48.84 -27.87
C SER A 1064 -4.79 48.92 -26.39
N SER A 1065 -4.02 48.28 -25.50
CA SER A 1065 -3.05 49.00 -24.64
C SER A 1065 -2.33 48.05 -23.66
N SER A 1066 -1.01 48.01 -23.82
CA SER A 1066 -0.01 47.51 -22.89
C SER A 1066 -0.02 48.21 -21.53
N HIS A 1067 0.43 47.48 -20.50
CA HIS A 1067 1.12 47.88 -19.24
C HIS A 1067 0.52 47.06 -18.08
N SER A 1068 1.24 46.45 -17.14
CA SER A 1068 2.66 46.28 -16.82
C SER A 1068 2.71 45.52 -15.48
N ILE A 1069 3.83 44.87 -15.16
CA ILE A 1069 4.35 44.60 -13.79
C ILE A 1069 3.96 43.26 -13.11
N PHE A 1070 4.95 42.36 -13.11
CA PHE A 1070 5.59 41.58 -12.03
C PHE A 1070 4.79 40.81 -10.95
N ASP A 1071 5.34 39.60 -10.71
CA ASP A 1071 5.54 38.87 -9.44
C ASP A 1071 4.39 38.73 -8.44
N VAL A 1072 3.97 37.48 -8.19
CA VAL A 1072 4.15 36.71 -6.93
C VAL A 1072 4.11 35.22 -7.25
#